data_AF-A0A2L0EW03-F1
#
_entry.id   AF-A0A2L0EW03-F1
#
_cell.length_a   1.000
_cell.length_b   1.000
_cell.length_c   1.000
_cell.angle_alpha   90.00
_cell.angle_beta   90.00
_cell.angle_gamma   90.00
#
_symmetry.space_group_name_H-M   'P 1'
#
loop_
_entity.id
_entity.type
_entity.pdbx_description
1 polymer ?
#
loop_
_entity_poly.entity_id
_entity_poly.type
_entity_poly.pdbx_seq_one_letter_code
_entity_poly.pdbx_strand_id
1 'polypeptide(L)'
;MSRPASPDYGTRVLEPGIGKGRDVWELQIKLIGWGSGSDGDGIGQVMDPVRVNGEYDGTTRDAVKRFQKAHGLPITGVVDVGTYRAIDREAGEHPIFVADLACPCARGTNDGPILCRCDKHPDEGKCSGFGKKRFAGKFLLDGTAHAGETLDVYDMEEHDGIDKAVLWAARALMHRAAVQQIVVKAGYRCWHDNYHVTDDSRWKHRRSTLHLGKSIQFIHAGTCVEAGGSPCPECARIRGVALAKCGFQLRWHEPDRVSIAEGRLGAPAPAAPFAVHVDTARRRGREKDDFVKTDEDAVKPLYSHRAGLSYPVDLGGGLDPKVAPSAPHFQRIEVGKGGVYPIGKARTWHGGVHVPGAAGDKIRAMFDGEIVGCRAGEAEDAEPHGSRNFVLIKHTWKDKVFYSLTMHLDAEVPSSAAEVAWRRALHVRTKDHVEALAPSPVYLHNAAPPGALTPKGNLAPGERAETTGVELDPKTLDPTAPAGSKVIQLASPPDAYVYTSRGGVAVAKVHAADAALASALSSHDVIGLESPIRVFGGDVLGKIAKAPTDASLAGIGASFRLETFSEANLLTDAGYALLDASDAAKAADRKDLVEKLVAAKLVKPPVDGVLLDADLDAIKGDPDRGRFRSVVLKMPHAFALDWKDALAKSSSFGFMKDVDRDALGDAYNKYRFWSEVQSGKGSLPGAETVFHVHPITLLLQIAFAPP
;
A
#
# COMPACT_ATOMS: atom_id res chain seq x y z
N MET A 1 -9.31 2.30 21.62
CA MET A 1 -9.57 0.84 21.53
C MET A 1 -8.32 0.10 21.08
N SER A 2 -8.24 -1.22 21.26
CA SER A 2 -7.11 -2.00 20.76
C SER A 2 -7.12 -2.05 19.23
N ARG A 3 -5.91 -1.92 18.67
CA ARG A 3 -5.62 -2.06 17.25
C ARG A 3 -5.28 -3.52 16.96
N PRO A 4 -5.96 -4.22 16.02
CA PRO A 4 -5.51 -5.56 15.63
C PRO A 4 -4.08 -5.50 15.08
N ALA A 5 -3.21 -6.39 15.57
CA ALA A 5 -1.82 -6.50 15.13
C ALA A 5 -1.67 -7.37 13.86
N SER A 6 -2.70 -8.17 13.55
CA SER A 6 -2.79 -9.08 12.41
C SER A 6 -4.23 -9.64 12.29
N PRO A 7 -4.67 -10.06 11.10
CA PRO A 7 -4.02 -9.84 9.81
C PRO A 7 -4.29 -8.42 9.26
N ASP A 8 -3.59 -8.05 8.19
CA ASP A 8 -3.63 -6.71 7.57
C ASP A 8 -5.04 -6.30 7.10
N TYR A 9 -5.29 -5.00 6.95
CA TYR A 9 -6.54 -4.49 6.37
C TYR A 9 -6.74 -5.05 4.96
N GLY A 10 -7.97 -5.37 4.59
CA GLY A 10 -8.26 -6.05 3.33
C GLY A 10 -8.17 -7.57 3.42
N THR A 11 -7.51 -8.12 4.45
CA THR A 11 -7.35 -9.57 4.65
C THR A 11 -8.10 -10.07 5.89
N ARG A 12 -8.20 -9.22 6.92
CA ARG A 12 -9.03 -9.51 8.10
C ARG A 12 -10.51 -9.44 7.75
N VAL A 13 -11.19 -10.57 7.71
CA VAL A 13 -12.64 -10.61 7.50
C VAL A 13 -13.36 -10.03 8.72
N LEU A 14 -14.23 -9.03 8.53
CA LEU A 14 -15.07 -8.49 9.61
C LEU A 14 -16.51 -8.94 9.46
N GLU A 15 -17.02 -9.65 10.45
CA GLU A 15 -18.35 -10.24 10.45
C GLU A 15 -18.96 -10.27 11.87
N PRO A 16 -20.28 -10.53 12.01
CA PRO A 16 -20.91 -10.65 13.31
C PRO A 16 -20.19 -11.65 14.22
N GLY A 17 -19.88 -11.24 15.45
CA GLY A 17 -19.17 -12.09 16.43
C GLY A 17 -17.66 -11.85 16.53
N ILE A 18 -17.07 -11.00 15.69
CA ILE A 18 -15.63 -10.67 15.74
C ILE A 18 -15.18 -9.88 17.00
N GLY A 19 -16.14 -9.37 17.77
CA GLY A 19 -15.90 -8.60 19.00
C GLY A 19 -15.71 -7.11 18.77
N LYS A 20 -15.02 -6.44 19.70
CA LYS A 20 -14.75 -4.99 19.66
C LYS A 20 -13.33 -4.69 19.20
N GLY A 21 -13.17 -3.72 18.30
CA GLY A 21 -11.86 -3.35 17.78
C GLY A 21 -11.83 -2.01 17.05
N ARG A 22 -10.63 -1.45 16.93
CA ARG A 22 -10.39 -0.18 16.21
C ARG A 22 -10.60 -0.31 14.69
N ASP A 23 -10.43 -1.51 14.14
CA ASP A 23 -10.76 -1.88 12.76
C ASP A 23 -12.28 -1.78 12.48
N VAL A 24 -13.10 -2.31 13.38
CA VAL A 24 -14.57 -2.19 13.28
C VAL A 24 -15.00 -0.74 13.46
N TRP A 25 -14.37 -0.01 14.38
CA TRP A 25 -14.63 1.42 14.56
C TRP A 25 -14.39 2.20 13.27
N GLU A 26 -13.28 1.94 12.59
CA GLU A 26 -13.00 2.61 11.31
C GLU A 26 -13.97 2.19 10.22
N LEU A 27 -14.30 0.92 10.13
CA LEU A 27 -15.33 0.43 9.21
C LEU A 27 -16.63 1.22 9.41
N GLN A 28 -17.06 1.41 10.64
CA GLN A 28 -18.26 2.18 10.98
C GLN A 28 -18.15 3.66 10.57
N ILE A 29 -16.98 4.28 10.70
CA ILE A 29 -16.72 5.63 10.15
C ILE A 29 -16.90 5.63 8.63
N LYS A 30 -16.24 4.70 7.92
CA LYS A 30 -16.29 4.64 6.45
C LYS A 30 -17.69 4.31 5.93
N LEU A 31 -18.48 3.58 6.72
CA LEU A 31 -19.86 3.22 6.42
C LEU A 31 -20.92 4.13 7.06
N ILE A 32 -20.53 5.26 7.65
CA ILE A 32 -21.44 6.05 8.52
C ILE A 32 -22.71 6.56 7.81
N GLY A 33 -22.66 6.78 6.48
CA GLY A 33 -23.82 7.16 5.66
C GLY A 33 -24.60 6.00 5.06
N TRP A 34 -24.26 4.77 5.41
CA TRP A 34 -24.90 3.54 4.94
C TRP A 34 -25.86 2.94 5.97
N GLY A 35 -26.29 3.74 6.96
CA GLY A 35 -27.41 3.41 7.83
C GLY A 35 -28.76 3.42 7.11
N SER A 36 -29.83 3.35 7.89
CA SER A 36 -31.22 3.36 7.42
C SER A 36 -31.93 4.64 7.84
N GLY A 37 -32.63 5.29 6.92
CA GLY A 37 -33.50 6.43 7.22
C GLY A 37 -34.98 6.04 7.26
N SER A 38 -35.87 6.98 6.92
CA SER A 38 -37.32 6.73 6.87
C SER A 38 -37.75 5.77 5.75
N ASP A 39 -36.95 5.66 4.70
CA ASP A 39 -37.26 4.82 3.55
C ASP A 39 -36.71 3.42 3.79
N GLY A 40 -37.61 2.43 3.88
CA GLY A 40 -37.22 1.03 4.01
C GLY A 40 -36.63 0.49 2.70
N ASP A 41 -35.42 -0.06 2.76
CA ASP A 41 -34.70 -0.62 1.60
C ASP A 41 -34.67 -2.16 1.58
N GLY A 42 -35.43 -2.79 2.49
CA GLY A 42 -35.57 -4.24 2.65
C GLY A 42 -34.40 -4.90 3.39
N ILE A 43 -33.47 -4.11 3.93
CA ILE A 43 -32.37 -4.60 4.78
C ILE A 43 -32.60 -4.02 6.17
N GLY A 44 -32.53 -4.83 7.23
CA GLY A 44 -32.64 -4.35 8.62
C GLY A 44 -33.92 -3.57 8.95
N GLN A 45 -33.84 -2.71 9.98
CA GLN A 45 -34.93 -1.82 10.38
C GLN A 45 -34.81 -0.44 9.72
N VAL A 46 -35.93 0.28 9.64
CA VAL A 46 -35.95 1.72 9.29
C VAL A 46 -35.46 2.55 10.47
N MET A 47 -34.94 3.75 10.19
CA MET A 47 -34.43 4.69 11.20
C MET A 47 -33.33 4.08 12.09
N ASP A 48 -32.51 3.21 11.50
CA ASP A 48 -31.42 2.47 12.15
C ASP A 48 -30.05 2.97 11.64
N PRO A 49 -29.44 3.97 12.31
CA PRO A 49 -28.18 4.56 11.88
C PRO A 49 -26.97 3.67 12.22
N VAL A 50 -25.86 3.86 11.51
CA VAL A 50 -24.57 3.29 11.90
C VAL A 50 -24.06 4.02 13.13
N ARG A 51 -23.79 3.27 14.21
CA ARG A 51 -23.22 3.79 15.44
C ARG A 51 -21.73 3.47 15.48
N VAL A 52 -20.89 4.48 15.64
CA VAL A 52 -19.44 4.30 15.73
C VAL A 52 -19.06 3.95 17.17
N ASN A 53 -19.01 2.65 17.48
CA ASN A 53 -18.76 2.11 18.82
C ASN A 53 -17.66 1.02 18.86
N GLY A 54 -17.15 0.62 17.68
CA GLY A 54 -16.12 -0.41 17.52
C GLY A 54 -16.64 -1.84 17.65
N GLU A 55 -17.95 -2.06 17.76
CA GLU A 55 -18.59 -3.37 17.89
C GLU A 55 -19.29 -3.76 16.59
N TYR A 56 -19.02 -4.95 16.05
CA TYR A 56 -19.67 -5.41 14.82
C TYR A 56 -21.09 -5.90 15.13
N ASP A 57 -22.01 -4.96 15.29
CA ASP A 57 -23.41 -5.20 15.65
C ASP A 57 -24.32 -5.37 14.41
N GLY A 58 -25.62 -5.57 14.66
CA GLY A 58 -26.62 -5.71 13.60
C GLY A 58 -26.69 -4.50 12.66
N THR A 59 -26.51 -3.29 13.21
CA THR A 59 -26.53 -2.04 12.43
C THR A 59 -25.33 -1.98 11.48
N THR A 60 -24.16 -2.42 11.94
CA THR A 60 -22.93 -2.50 11.16
C THR A 60 -23.07 -3.52 10.03
N ARG A 61 -23.55 -4.72 10.34
CA ARG A 61 -23.84 -5.77 9.34
C ARG A 61 -24.79 -5.26 8.26
N ASP A 62 -25.88 -4.60 8.66
CA ASP A 62 -26.91 -4.14 7.74
C ASP A 62 -26.43 -2.97 6.88
N ALA A 63 -25.57 -2.10 7.42
CA ALA A 63 -24.86 -1.09 6.63
C ALA A 63 -23.89 -1.68 5.61
N VAL A 64 -23.15 -2.73 5.97
CA VAL A 64 -22.31 -3.48 5.02
C VAL A 64 -23.14 -4.08 3.91
N LYS A 65 -24.31 -4.66 4.22
CA LYS A 65 -25.23 -5.18 3.20
C LYS A 65 -25.73 -4.09 2.25
N ARG A 66 -26.08 -2.91 2.77
CA ARG A 66 -26.50 -1.76 1.94
C ARG A 66 -25.37 -1.27 1.04
N PHE A 67 -24.17 -1.19 1.58
CA PHE A 67 -22.97 -0.83 0.83
C PHE A 67 -22.71 -1.85 -0.28
N GLN A 68 -22.66 -3.14 0.04
CA GLN A 68 -22.49 -4.23 -0.92
C GLN A 68 -23.55 -4.18 -2.03
N LYS A 69 -24.82 -3.99 -1.67
CA LYS A 69 -25.92 -3.85 -2.63
C LYS A 69 -25.70 -2.68 -3.59
N ALA A 70 -25.26 -1.52 -3.09
CA ALA A 70 -25.02 -0.35 -3.94
C ALA A 70 -23.80 -0.51 -4.86
N HIS A 71 -22.77 -1.25 -4.43
CA HIS A 71 -21.59 -1.55 -5.24
C HIS A 71 -21.67 -2.85 -6.05
N GLY A 72 -22.86 -3.49 -6.12
CA GLY A 72 -23.06 -4.71 -6.91
C GLY A 72 -22.31 -5.94 -6.40
N LEU A 73 -21.97 -5.96 -5.11
CA LEU A 73 -21.29 -7.08 -4.44
C LEU A 73 -22.30 -8.09 -3.87
N PRO A 74 -21.88 -9.34 -3.58
CA PRO A 74 -22.68 -10.27 -2.79
C PRO A 74 -23.11 -9.67 -1.45
N ILE A 75 -24.42 -9.71 -1.15
CA ILE A 75 -25.03 -9.05 0.01
C ILE A 75 -24.89 -9.96 1.26
N THR A 76 -23.66 -10.20 1.69
CA THR A 76 -23.33 -11.13 2.79
C THR A 76 -23.45 -10.45 4.16
N GLY A 77 -23.20 -9.15 4.24
CA GLY A 77 -22.99 -8.48 5.53
C GLY A 77 -21.68 -8.89 6.20
N VAL A 78 -20.73 -9.39 5.41
CA VAL A 78 -19.37 -9.75 5.81
C VAL A 78 -18.42 -8.85 5.03
N VAL A 79 -17.47 -8.21 5.71
CA VAL A 79 -16.46 -7.37 5.07
C VAL A 79 -15.26 -8.23 4.72
N ASP A 80 -15.22 -8.65 3.47
CA ASP A 80 -14.11 -9.36 2.85
C ASP A 80 -13.27 -8.43 1.96
N VAL A 81 -12.27 -8.99 1.28
CA VAL A 81 -11.38 -8.24 0.37
C VAL A 81 -12.15 -7.48 -0.71
N GLY A 82 -13.25 -8.03 -1.22
CA GLY A 82 -14.10 -7.38 -2.23
C GLY A 82 -14.78 -6.14 -1.66
N THR A 83 -15.30 -6.25 -0.43
CA THR A 83 -15.94 -5.15 0.29
C THR A 83 -14.95 -4.05 0.63
N TYR A 84 -13.74 -4.39 1.11
CA TYR A 84 -12.68 -3.41 1.37
C TYR A 84 -12.27 -2.62 0.12
N ARG A 85 -12.10 -3.29 -1.01
CA ARG A 85 -11.76 -2.63 -2.28
C ARG A 85 -12.86 -1.67 -2.76
N ALA A 86 -14.12 -2.02 -2.53
CA ALA A 86 -15.23 -1.12 -2.84
C ALA A 86 -15.23 0.10 -1.92
N ILE A 87 -14.92 -0.06 -0.62
CA ILE A 87 -14.77 1.07 0.31
C ILE A 87 -13.64 2.00 -0.15
N ASP A 88 -12.49 1.47 -0.56
CA ASP A 88 -11.38 2.30 -1.04
C ASP A 88 -11.74 3.03 -2.36
N ARG A 89 -12.56 2.40 -3.22
CA ARG A 89 -13.07 3.00 -4.46
C ARG A 89 -14.06 4.14 -4.21
N GLU A 90 -14.97 3.99 -3.24
CA GLU A 90 -15.96 5.01 -2.84
C GLU A 90 -15.28 6.37 -2.58
N ALA A 91 -14.07 6.37 -1.99
CA ALA A 91 -13.31 7.58 -1.74
C ALA A 91 -12.83 8.30 -3.00
N GLY A 92 -12.52 7.55 -4.06
CA GLY A 92 -12.10 8.08 -5.35
C GLY A 92 -13.27 8.49 -6.25
N GLU A 93 -14.39 7.78 -6.18
CA GLU A 93 -15.61 8.08 -6.94
C GLU A 93 -16.36 9.31 -6.40
N HIS A 94 -16.24 9.55 -5.09
CA HIS A 94 -16.83 10.70 -4.40
C HIS A 94 -15.75 11.50 -3.66
N PRO A 95 -14.89 12.23 -4.39
CA PRO A 95 -13.77 12.94 -3.79
C PRO A 95 -14.27 14.14 -2.97
N ILE A 96 -13.65 14.31 -1.80
CA ILE A 96 -13.76 15.52 -0.96
C ILE A 96 -12.34 15.86 -0.57
N PHE A 97 -11.84 16.99 -1.07
CA PHE A 97 -10.48 17.44 -0.81
C PHE A 97 -10.43 18.11 0.55
N VAL A 98 -9.64 17.54 1.46
CA VAL A 98 -9.37 18.09 2.79
C VAL A 98 -8.71 19.46 2.68
N ALA A 99 -7.90 19.70 1.64
CA ALA A 99 -7.33 21.02 1.39
C ALA A 99 -8.41 22.13 1.27
N ASP A 100 -9.56 21.84 0.65
CA ASP A 100 -10.67 22.80 0.51
C ASP A 100 -11.40 23.08 1.83
N LEU A 101 -11.15 22.25 2.85
CA LEU A 101 -11.71 22.38 4.19
C LEU A 101 -10.80 23.16 5.14
N ALA A 102 -9.60 23.56 4.71
CA ALA A 102 -8.70 24.36 5.51
C ALA A 102 -9.27 25.76 5.80
N CYS A 103 -8.90 26.31 6.96
CA CYS A 103 -9.28 27.66 7.37
C CYS A 103 -8.79 28.70 6.34
N PRO A 104 -9.66 29.61 5.88
CA PRO A 104 -9.26 30.66 4.94
C PRO A 104 -8.54 31.86 5.60
N CYS A 105 -8.42 31.90 6.93
CA CYS A 105 -7.92 33.06 7.66
C CYS A 105 -6.40 33.28 7.51
N ALA A 106 -6.01 34.40 6.89
CA ALA A 106 -4.62 34.77 6.63
C ALA A 106 -3.95 35.64 7.73
N ARG A 107 -4.68 36.13 8.75
CA ARG A 107 -4.15 37.08 9.76
C ARG A 107 -4.58 36.67 11.17
N GLY A 108 -3.62 36.36 12.04
CA GLY A 108 -3.85 35.71 13.35
C GLY A 108 -3.61 36.61 14.57
N THR A 109 -4.08 37.85 14.60
CA THR A 109 -4.03 38.72 15.81
C THR A 109 -5.31 38.56 16.65
N ASN A 110 -5.18 38.59 17.98
CA ASN A 110 -6.25 38.26 18.94
C ASN A 110 -6.53 39.43 19.91
N ASP A 111 -7.38 40.37 19.50
CA ASP A 111 -7.72 41.60 20.24
C ASP A 111 -9.24 41.91 20.26
N GLY A 112 -10.09 40.89 20.09
CA GLY A 112 -11.55 41.03 19.96
C GLY A 112 -12.38 40.91 21.26
N PRO A 113 -13.69 41.24 21.20
CA PRO A 113 -14.57 41.42 22.37
C PRO A 113 -15.00 40.13 23.10
N ILE A 114 -14.63 38.94 22.61
CA ILE A 114 -14.74 37.67 23.34
C ILE A 114 -13.33 37.32 23.84
N LEU A 115 -13.01 37.73 25.07
CA LEU A 115 -11.71 37.48 25.70
C LEU A 115 -11.41 35.98 25.75
N CYS A 116 -10.19 35.59 25.33
CA CYS A 116 -9.63 34.29 25.70
C CYS A 116 -9.74 34.17 27.23
N ARG A 117 -10.48 33.18 27.74
CA ARG A 117 -10.60 32.94 29.20
C ARG A 117 -9.36 32.24 29.78
N CYS A 118 -8.21 32.47 29.16
CA CYS A 118 -6.95 31.81 29.46
C CYS A 118 -5.99 32.86 30.03
N ASP A 119 -5.46 32.63 31.23
CA ASP A 119 -4.61 33.63 31.89
C ASP A 119 -3.20 33.75 31.25
N LYS A 120 -2.83 32.80 30.39
CA LYS A 120 -1.56 32.78 29.63
C LYS A 120 -1.78 32.08 28.29
N HIS A 121 -1.99 32.83 27.20
CA HIS A 121 -2.05 32.24 25.86
C HIS A 121 -0.64 32.21 25.23
N PRO A 122 -0.06 31.05 24.92
CA PRO A 122 1.34 30.96 24.48
C PRO A 122 1.56 31.27 22.99
N ASP A 123 0.51 31.28 22.16
CA ASP A 123 0.64 31.33 20.70
C ASP A 123 0.07 32.60 20.05
N GLU A 124 0.97 33.49 19.64
CA GLU A 124 0.74 34.52 18.61
C GLU A 124 1.13 33.93 17.24
N GLY A 125 0.25 33.95 16.22
CA GLY A 125 0.66 33.49 14.88
C GLY A 125 -0.46 33.14 13.89
N LYS A 126 -0.10 33.15 12.60
CA LYS A 126 -0.97 32.85 11.44
C LYS A 126 -1.56 31.43 11.52
N CYS A 127 -2.78 31.26 11.01
CA CYS A 127 -3.45 29.96 10.89
C CYS A 127 -2.76 29.09 9.83
N SER A 128 -2.51 27.82 10.14
CA SER A 128 -1.90 26.82 9.25
C SER A 128 -2.93 26.02 8.44
N GLY A 129 -4.18 26.47 8.37
CA GLY A 129 -5.29 25.78 7.72
C GLY A 129 -6.06 24.83 8.65
N PHE A 130 -5.41 24.17 9.61
CA PHE A 130 -6.06 23.37 10.65
C PHE A 130 -5.55 23.75 12.04
N GLY A 131 -6.30 23.37 13.08
CA GLY A 131 -6.16 23.89 14.44
C GLY A 131 -4.85 23.58 15.15
N LYS A 132 -4.59 24.35 16.22
CA LYS A 132 -3.43 24.15 17.11
C LYS A 132 -3.81 23.55 18.48
N LYS A 133 -4.98 22.89 18.59
CA LYS A 133 -5.55 22.42 19.87
C LYS A 133 -5.76 23.54 20.88
N ARG A 134 -6.03 24.76 20.39
CA ARG A 134 -6.38 25.89 21.25
C ARG A 134 -7.62 25.55 22.05
N PHE A 135 -7.64 25.96 23.32
CA PHE A 135 -8.77 25.74 24.23
C PHE A 135 -9.15 24.27 24.45
N ALA A 136 -8.22 23.33 24.25
CA ALA A 136 -8.42 21.92 24.60
C ALA A 136 -8.95 21.76 26.03
N GLY A 137 -10.02 20.98 26.18
CA GLY A 137 -10.70 20.75 27.47
C GLY A 137 -11.45 21.96 28.03
N LYS A 138 -11.67 23.02 27.24
CA LYS A 138 -12.52 24.16 27.60
C LYS A 138 -13.85 24.08 26.87
N PHE A 139 -14.90 24.58 27.51
CA PHE A 139 -16.26 24.54 26.99
C PHE A 139 -16.91 25.91 27.03
N LEU A 140 -17.71 26.22 26.01
CA LEU A 140 -18.51 27.43 25.94
C LEU A 140 -19.72 27.28 26.87
N LEU A 141 -19.60 27.74 28.11
CA LEU A 141 -20.67 27.69 29.10
C LEU A 141 -21.55 28.95 29.01
N ASP A 142 -22.86 28.75 28.83
CA ASP A 142 -23.90 29.79 28.78
C ASP A 142 -24.50 30.12 30.15
N GLY A 143 -23.84 29.69 31.24
CA GLY A 143 -24.32 29.86 32.62
C GLY A 143 -25.11 28.67 33.17
N THR A 144 -25.37 27.65 32.36
CA THR A 144 -25.94 26.36 32.82
C THR A 144 -24.86 25.27 32.93
N ALA A 145 -25.03 24.33 33.87
CA ALA A 145 -24.13 23.19 34.03
C ALA A 145 -24.40 22.16 32.93
N HIS A 146 -23.40 21.89 32.08
CA HIS A 146 -23.46 20.89 31.02
C HIS A 146 -22.60 19.66 31.39
N ALA A 147 -23.04 18.46 31.01
CA ALA A 147 -22.30 17.22 31.19
C ALA A 147 -22.47 16.27 29.99
N GLY A 148 -21.54 15.34 29.81
CA GLY A 148 -21.59 14.34 28.76
C GLY A 148 -21.56 14.94 27.35
N GLU A 149 -22.41 14.46 26.46
CA GLU A 149 -22.46 14.87 25.04
C GLU A 149 -22.85 16.32 24.81
N THR A 150 -23.54 16.94 25.78
CA THR A 150 -23.88 18.36 25.71
C THR A 150 -22.60 19.21 25.75
N LEU A 151 -21.52 18.71 26.37
CA LEU A 151 -20.20 19.35 26.32
C LEU A 151 -19.55 19.27 24.94
N ASP A 152 -19.75 18.21 24.15
CA ASP A 152 -19.18 18.10 22.78
C ASP A 152 -19.69 19.23 21.87
N VAL A 153 -20.98 19.59 21.99
CA VAL A 153 -21.61 20.70 21.25
C VAL A 153 -21.01 22.06 21.63
N TYR A 154 -20.41 22.19 22.82
CA TYR A 154 -19.79 23.43 23.30
C TYR A 154 -18.27 23.34 23.42
N ASP A 155 -17.67 22.25 22.96
CA ASP A 155 -16.24 22.00 23.01
C ASP A 155 -15.52 23.08 22.20
N MET A 156 -14.64 23.80 22.87
CA MET A 156 -13.91 24.92 22.30
C MET A 156 -12.59 24.51 21.66
N GLU A 157 -12.23 23.22 21.70
CA GLU A 157 -10.98 22.75 21.12
C GLU A 157 -10.91 23.03 19.61
N GLU A 158 -9.87 23.75 19.19
CA GLU A 158 -9.44 23.75 17.78
C GLU A 158 -8.83 22.40 17.44
N HIS A 159 -9.63 21.47 16.95
CA HIS A 159 -9.11 20.16 16.61
C HIS A 159 -8.05 20.27 15.51
N ASP A 160 -7.06 19.39 15.62
CA ASP A 160 -5.88 19.36 14.77
C ASP A 160 -6.18 18.63 13.44
N GLY A 161 -7.20 19.10 12.72
CA GLY A 161 -7.73 18.49 11.50
C GLY A 161 -9.26 18.58 11.42
N ILE A 162 -9.83 17.83 10.47
CA ILE A 162 -11.27 17.61 10.29
C ILE A 162 -11.63 16.17 10.69
N ASP A 163 -12.76 15.97 11.34
CA ASP A 163 -13.28 14.65 11.71
C ASP A 163 -13.50 13.81 10.44
N LYS A 164 -12.79 12.69 10.33
CA LYS A 164 -12.89 11.73 9.22
C LYS A 164 -14.34 11.30 8.98
N ALA A 165 -15.17 11.24 10.03
CA ALA A 165 -16.57 10.89 9.91
C ALA A 165 -17.41 11.89 9.10
N VAL A 166 -17.14 13.20 9.16
CA VAL A 166 -17.89 14.16 8.32
C VAL A 166 -17.56 13.99 6.83
N LEU A 167 -16.33 13.60 6.51
CA LEU A 167 -15.91 13.33 5.14
C LEU A 167 -16.64 12.09 4.59
N TRP A 168 -16.58 10.96 5.29
CA TRP A 168 -17.23 9.73 4.85
C TRP A 168 -18.76 9.83 4.86
N ALA A 169 -19.34 10.60 5.77
CA ALA A 169 -20.76 10.93 5.73
C ALA A 169 -21.15 11.68 4.45
N ALA A 170 -20.35 12.68 4.06
CA ALA A 170 -20.60 13.46 2.85
C ALA A 170 -20.38 12.61 1.58
N ARG A 171 -19.39 11.71 1.53
CA ARG A 171 -19.18 10.79 0.39
C ARG A 171 -20.36 9.85 0.18
N ALA A 172 -20.77 9.15 1.24
CA ALA A 172 -21.92 8.27 1.17
C ALA A 172 -23.21 9.03 0.79
N LEU A 173 -23.35 10.29 1.25
CA LEU A 173 -24.47 11.13 0.85
C LEU A 173 -24.39 11.53 -0.63
N MET A 174 -23.21 11.85 -1.15
CA MET A 174 -22.99 12.10 -2.58
C MET A 174 -23.43 10.89 -3.40
N HIS A 175 -22.97 9.69 -3.05
CA HIS A 175 -23.39 8.44 -3.71
C HIS A 175 -24.91 8.25 -3.64
N ARG A 176 -25.48 8.23 -2.43
CA ARG A 176 -26.92 7.92 -2.23
C ARG A 176 -27.85 8.98 -2.82
N ALA A 177 -27.39 10.22 -2.95
CA ALA A 177 -28.13 11.30 -3.59
C ALA A 177 -27.85 11.41 -5.11
N ALA A 178 -26.99 10.56 -5.68
CA ALA A 178 -26.54 10.64 -7.07
C ALA A 178 -25.93 12.01 -7.43
N VAL A 179 -25.07 12.52 -6.55
CA VAL A 179 -24.34 13.79 -6.73
C VAL A 179 -22.88 13.49 -7.01
N GLN A 180 -22.39 13.90 -8.18
CA GLN A 180 -21.00 13.66 -8.57
C GLN A 180 -20.02 14.68 -7.96
N GLN A 181 -20.44 15.94 -7.81
CA GLN A 181 -19.58 17.02 -7.34
C GLN A 181 -20.33 17.94 -6.37
N ILE A 182 -19.60 18.40 -5.36
CA ILE A 182 -20.04 19.39 -4.38
C ILE A 182 -19.07 20.56 -4.38
N VAL A 183 -19.54 21.74 -4.01
CA VAL A 183 -18.68 22.90 -3.75
C VAL A 183 -18.66 23.17 -2.26
N VAL A 184 -17.49 22.99 -1.65
CA VAL A 184 -17.27 23.29 -0.23
C VAL A 184 -17.41 24.79 0.00
N LYS A 185 -18.24 25.15 0.97
CA LYS A 185 -18.49 26.54 1.39
C LYS A 185 -17.84 26.88 2.71
N ALA A 186 -17.71 25.89 3.60
CA ALA A 186 -16.93 26.01 4.81
C ALA A 186 -16.54 24.62 5.31
N GLY A 187 -15.30 24.48 5.77
CA GLY A 187 -14.82 23.33 6.53
C GLY A 187 -14.41 23.75 7.92
N TYR A 188 -13.13 23.53 8.23
CA TYR A 188 -12.48 24.00 9.44
C TYR A 188 -12.39 25.53 9.44
N ARG A 189 -12.72 26.15 10.57
CA ARG A 189 -12.51 27.56 10.86
C ARG A 189 -11.77 27.67 12.17
N CYS A 190 -10.68 28.42 12.21
CA CYS A 190 -10.01 28.71 13.49
C CYS A 190 -10.87 29.65 14.33
N TRP A 191 -10.53 29.81 15.61
CA TRP A 191 -11.20 30.75 16.51
C TRP A 191 -11.33 32.15 15.92
N HIS A 192 -10.28 32.63 15.25
CA HIS A 192 -10.28 33.94 14.63
C HIS A 192 -11.33 34.03 13.51
N ASP A 193 -11.29 33.12 12.53
CA ASP A 193 -12.25 33.11 11.41
C ASP A 193 -13.69 32.93 11.88
N ASN A 194 -13.89 32.06 12.87
CA ASN A 194 -15.21 31.71 13.37
C ASN A 194 -15.88 32.84 14.18
N TYR A 195 -15.10 33.69 14.88
CA TYR A 195 -15.65 34.73 15.76
C TYR A 195 -15.34 36.18 15.37
N HIS A 196 -14.29 36.45 14.58
CA HIS A 196 -13.84 37.80 14.21
C HIS A 196 -14.28 38.25 12.81
N VAL A 197 -14.42 37.33 11.84
CA VAL A 197 -14.84 37.71 10.48
C VAL A 197 -16.35 37.92 10.46
N THR A 198 -16.78 39.17 10.54
CA THR A 198 -18.10 39.62 10.11
C THR A 198 -18.02 39.86 8.61
N ASP A 199 -18.82 39.15 7.80
CA ASP A 199 -19.10 39.68 6.46
C ASP A 199 -20.11 40.83 6.62
N ASP A 200 -19.91 41.95 5.92
CA ASP A 200 -20.75 43.15 6.01
C ASP A 200 -22.21 42.92 5.53
N SER A 201 -22.53 41.73 5.04
CA SER A 201 -23.88 41.31 4.63
C SER A 201 -24.59 40.39 5.63
N ARG A 202 -23.91 39.89 6.67
CA ARG A 202 -24.45 38.90 7.62
C ARG A 202 -23.94 39.18 9.03
N TRP A 203 -24.51 40.21 9.64
CA TRP A 203 -24.39 40.48 11.07
C TRP A 203 -25.01 39.35 11.91
N LYS A 204 -24.17 38.38 12.29
CA LYS A 204 -24.22 37.54 13.52
C LYS A 204 -22.91 36.76 13.59
N HIS A 205 -22.14 36.93 14.67
CA HIS A 205 -20.96 36.10 14.95
C HIS A 205 -21.24 34.62 14.67
N ARG A 206 -20.37 33.90 13.96
CA ARG A 206 -20.55 32.47 13.66
C ARG A 206 -20.18 31.65 14.91
N ARG A 207 -21.02 31.67 15.95
CA ARG A 207 -20.76 31.07 17.28
C ARG A 207 -20.75 29.52 17.33
N SER A 208 -20.59 28.83 16.20
CA SER A 208 -20.60 27.37 16.17
C SER A 208 -19.20 26.81 16.41
N THR A 209 -19.03 26.08 17.50
CA THR A 209 -17.83 25.31 17.81
C THR A 209 -17.64 24.10 16.89
N LEU A 210 -18.66 23.69 16.12
CA LEU A 210 -18.53 22.53 15.23
C LEU A 210 -17.62 22.77 14.03
N HIS A 211 -17.47 24.03 13.61
CA HIS A 211 -16.49 24.35 12.56
C HIS A 211 -15.04 24.33 13.07
N LEU A 212 -14.79 24.05 14.36
CA LEU A 212 -13.44 23.79 14.88
C LEU A 212 -12.94 22.37 14.53
N GLY A 213 -13.44 21.77 13.45
CA GLY A 213 -13.02 20.45 12.95
C GLY A 213 -14.10 19.37 12.87
N LYS A 214 -15.37 19.66 13.21
CA LYS A 214 -16.46 18.67 13.34
C LYS A 214 -17.60 18.87 12.34
N SER A 215 -17.36 19.64 11.28
CA SER A 215 -18.41 20.09 10.36
C SER A 215 -17.88 20.40 8.97
N ILE A 216 -18.70 20.10 7.95
CA ILE A 216 -18.54 20.55 6.56
C ILE A 216 -19.85 21.17 6.07
N GLN A 217 -19.74 22.30 5.38
CA GLN A 217 -20.82 22.93 4.66
C GLN A 217 -20.52 22.90 3.16
N PHE A 218 -21.46 22.41 2.35
CA PHE A 218 -21.33 22.40 0.91
C PHE A 218 -22.63 22.74 0.20
N ILE A 219 -22.52 23.07 -1.08
CA ILE A 219 -23.65 23.18 -2.01
C ILE A 219 -23.46 22.20 -3.18
N HIS A 220 -24.54 21.87 -3.87
CA HIS A 220 -24.45 21.14 -5.14
C HIS A 220 -23.70 21.99 -6.19
N ALA A 221 -22.78 21.38 -6.94
CA ALA A 221 -22.04 22.06 -8.00
C ALA A 221 -22.94 22.42 -9.18
N GLY A 222 -22.85 23.65 -9.70
CA GLY A 222 -23.58 24.10 -10.88
C GLY A 222 -24.84 24.92 -10.60
N THR A 223 -25.89 24.31 -10.04
CA THR A 223 -27.24 24.93 -9.99
C THR A 223 -27.51 25.85 -8.78
N CYS A 224 -26.71 25.76 -7.72
CA CYS A 224 -26.90 26.60 -6.53
C CYS A 224 -26.01 27.86 -6.62
N VAL A 225 -26.61 29.05 -6.72
CA VAL A 225 -25.93 30.34 -6.56
C VAL A 225 -26.12 30.90 -5.16
N GLU A 226 -25.08 31.53 -4.61
CA GLU A 226 -25.04 32.04 -3.23
C GLU A 226 -25.92 33.28 -3.01
N ALA A 227 -26.43 33.90 -4.09
CA ALA A 227 -27.15 35.16 -4.03
C ALA A 227 -28.60 34.99 -3.50
N GLY A 228 -28.85 35.48 -2.28
CA GLY A 228 -30.19 35.93 -1.85
C GLY A 228 -30.93 35.10 -0.79
N GLY A 229 -30.34 34.04 -0.23
CA GLY A 229 -30.97 33.31 0.89
C GLY A 229 -32.15 32.41 0.52
N SER A 230 -32.49 32.30 -0.77
CA SER A 230 -33.52 31.37 -1.25
C SER A 230 -33.07 29.90 -1.08
N PRO A 231 -33.96 28.99 -0.63
CA PRO A 231 -33.64 27.57 -0.54
C PRO A 231 -33.20 27.00 -1.90
N CYS A 232 -32.05 26.32 -1.97
CA CYS A 232 -31.65 25.61 -3.19
C CYS A 232 -32.42 24.28 -3.26
N PRO A 233 -33.25 24.02 -4.30
CA PRO A 233 -34.04 22.79 -4.39
C PRO A 233 -33.16 21.53 -4.35
N GLU A 234 -31.97 21.59 -4.95
CA GLU A 234 -31.06 20.45 -4.99
C GLU A 234 -30.43 20.15 -3.63
N CYS A 235 -30.02 21.18 -2.88
CA CYS A 235 -29.60 21.00 -1.49
C CYS A 235 -30.74 20.52 -0.59
N ALA A 236 -31.99 20.94 -0.84
CA ALA A 236 -33.15 20.42 -0.14
C ALA A 236 -33.38 18.93 -0.45
N ARG A 237 -33.25 18.52 -1.71
CA ARG A 237 -33.31 17.12 -2.15
C ARG A 237 -32.22 16.28 -1.49
N ILE A 238 -30.98 16.76 -1.45
CA ILE A 238 -29.86 16.09 -0.79
C ILE A 238 -30.14 15.90 0.71
N ARG A 239 -30.65 16.91 1.42
CA ARG A 239 -31.07 16.76 2.83
C ARG A 239 -32.21 15.73 2.97
N GLY A 240 -33.17 15.73 2.04
CA GLY A 240 -34.22 14.72 1.99
C GLY A 240 -33.66 13.30 1.89
N VAL A 241 -32.71 13.07 0.98
CA VAL A 241 -32.02 11.78 0.83
C VAL A 241 -31.26 11.40 2.09
N ALA A 242 -30.59 12.34 2.75
CA ALA A 242 -29.89 12.06 4.00
C ALA A 242 -30.82 11.51 5.09
N LEU A 243 -31.99 12.13 5.27
CA LEU A 243 -32.99 11.71 6.25
C LEU A 243 -33.68 10.40 5.86
N ALA A 244 -33.96 10.26 4.56
CA ALA A 244 -34.68 9.12 4.01
C ALA A 244 -33.82 7.86 3.96
N LYS A 245 -32.54 8.01 3.62
CA LYS A 245 -31.70 6.88 3.22
C LYS A 245 -30.45 6.69 4.06
N CYS A 246 -29.82 7.72 4.62
CA CYS A 246 -28.49 7.57 5.24
C CYS A 246 -28.53 7.25 6.73
N GLY A 247 -29.73 7.31 7.35
CA GLY A 247 -29.85 7.30 8.80
C GLY A 247 -29.35 8.59 9.44
N PHE A 248 -29.28 9.70 8.69
CA PHE A 248 -28.90 11.00 9.25
C PHE A 248 -30.08 11.67 9.94
N GLN A 249 -29.80 12.66 10.78
CA GLN A 249 -30.79 13.46 11.48
C GLN A 249 -30.84 14.90 10.97
N LEU A 250 -31.96 15.58 11.17
CA LEU A 250 -32.09 16.97 10.73
C LEU A 250 -31.21 17.94 11.55
N ARG A 251 -31.16 17.76 12.87
CA ARG A 251 -30.52 18.68 13.85
C ARG A 251 -29.84 17.86 14.96
N TRP A 252 -29.08 18.52 15.84
CA TRP A 252 -28.28 17.90 16.90
C TRP A 252 -29.12 17.34 18.08
N HIS A 253 -29.94 16.31 17.85
CA HIS A 253 -30.86 15.78 18.87
C HIS A 253 -30.44 14.41 19.42
N GLU A 254 -30.14 13.45 18.56
CA GLU A 254 -29.62 12.14 18.95
C GLU A 254 -28.09 12.13 18.97
N PRO A 255 -27.45 11.46 19.94
CA PRO A 255 -26.02 11.24 19.91
C PRO A 255 -25.59 10.19 18.88
N ASP A 256 -24.30 10.20 18.54
CA ASP A 256 -23.67 9.28 17.58
C ASP A 256 -24.32 9.24 16.20
N ARG A 257 -25.00 10.32 15.81
CA ARG A 257 -25.71 10.43 14.54
C ARG A 257 -25.33 11.70 13.80
N VAL A 258 -25.00 11.56 12.52
CA VAL A 258 -24.65 12.68 11.64
C VAL A 258 -25.88 13.56 11.43
N SER A 259 -25.71 14.87 11.59
CA SER A 259 -26.77 15.85 11.30
C SER A 259 -26.56 16.52 9.95
N ILE A 260 -27.65 16.93 9.27
CA ILE A 260 -27.60 17.62 7.97
C ILE A 260 -28.00 19.10 8.00
N ALA A 261 -28.24 19.65 9.19
CA ALA A 261 -28.44 21.06 9.46
C ALA A 261 -28.01 21.45 10.88
N GLU A 262 -27.68 22.73 11.06
CA GLU A 262 -27.10 23.30 12.28
C GLU A 262 -28.08 23.45 13.45
N GLY A 263 -27.61 23.42 14.69
CA GLY A 263 -28.43 23.75 15.87
C GLY A 263 -29.20 22.57 16.47
N ARG A 264 -29.85 22.84 17.60
CA ARG A 264 -30.62 21.86 18.38
C ARG A 264 -32.02 21.65 17.80
N LEU A 265 -32.70 20.59 18.25
CA LEU A 265 -34.11 20.37 17.93
C LEU A 265 -34.95 21.61 18.32
N GLY A 266 -35.84 22.05 17.42
CA GLY A 266 -36.69 23.22 17.64
C GLY A 266 -36.04 24.58 17.40
N ALA A 267 -34.76 24.63 16.98
CA ALA A 267 -34.15 25.89 16.52
C ALA A 267 -34.91 26.47 15.31
N PRO A 268 -34.93 27.82 15.13
CA PRO A 268 -35.49 28.46 13.94
C PRO A 268 -34.94 27.89 12.63
N ALA A 269 -35.57 28.23 11.49
CA ALA A 269 -35.15 27.77 10.17
C ALA A 269 -33.63 27.92 9.96
N PRO A 270 -32.97 26.99 9.23
CA PRO A 270 -31.53 27.01 9.03
C PRO A 270 -31.06 28.40 8.58
N ALA A 271 -29.96 28.87 9.14
CA ALA A 271 -29.34 30.14 8.76
C ALA A 271 -28.81 30.10 7.31
N ALA A 272 -28.54 28.90 6.76
CA ALA A 272 -28.13 28.69 5.38
C ALA A 272 -29.02 27.67 4.65
N PRO A 273 -30.28 28.01 4.30
CA PRO A 273 -31.21 27.07 3.65
C PRO A 273 -30.79 26.66 2.23
N PHE A 274 -29.76 27.31 1.68
CA PHE A 274 -29.15 27.01 0.39
C PHE A 274 -28.02 25.98 0.45
N ALA A 275 -27.53 25.59 1.63
CA ALA A 275 -26.38 24.69 1.80
C ALA A 275 -26.71 23.45 2.66
N VAL A 276 -26.01 22.36 2.41
CA VAL A 276 -26.07 21.14 3.24
C VAL A 276 -24.97 21.23 4.29
N HIS A 277 -25.33 20.95 5.54
CA HIS A 277 -24.41 21.11 6.67
C HIS A 277 -24.25 19.78 7.39
N VAL A 278 -23.13 19.10 7.18
CA VAL A 278 -22.88 17.75 7.71
C VAL A 278 -22.07 17.87 8.99
N ASP A 279 -22.69 17.51 10.11
CA ASP A 279 -22.16 17.72 11.46
C ASP A 279 -22.03 16.42 12.26
N THR A 280 -20.95 16.31 13.03
CA THR A 280 -20.73 15.26 14.04
C THR A 280 -20.72 15.86 15.46
N ALA A 281 -21.84 16.48 15.85
CA ALA A 281 -21.94 17.36 17.02
C ALA A 281 -21.94 16.68 18.40
N ARG A 282 -22.23 15.37 18.44
CA ARG A 282 -22.42 14.56 19.67
C ARG A 282 -21.86 13.15 19.49
N ARG A 283 -20.65 13.03 18.95
CA ARG A 283 -20.03 11.72 18.65
C ARG A 283 -19.21 11.26 19.85
N ARG A 284 -19.61 10.15 20.47
CA ARG A 284 -18.98 9.53 21.64
C ARG A 284 -17.66 8.90 21.27
N GLY A 285 -16.72 8.92 22.22
CA GLY A 285 -15.48 8.16 22.14
C GLY A 285 -14.53 8.55 21.00
N ARG A 286 -14.70 9.75 20.41
CA ARG A 286 -13.83 10.26 19.34
C ARG A 286 -12.36 10.18 19.77
N GLU A 287 -11.52 9.59 18.93
CA GLU A 287 -10.08 9.46 19.19
C GLU A 287 -9.30 10.54 18.42
N LYS A 288 -8.06 10.84 18.87
CA LYS A 288 -7.25 11.93 18.29
C LYS A 288 -6.93 11.72 16.81
N ASP A 289 -6.78 10.47 16.38
CA ASP A 289 -6.50 10.04 15.01
C ASP A 289 -7.77 9.99 14.13
N ASP A 290 -8.95 10.31 14.68
CA ASP A 290 -10.15 10.56 13.86
C ASP A 290 -10.07 11.93 13.15
N PHE A 291 -9.19 12.84 13.58
CA PHE A 291 -8.99 14.15 12.92
C PHE A 291 -7.86 14.07 11.90
N VAL A 292 -8.17 14.42 10.65
CA VAL A 292 -7.28 14.27 9.49
C VAL A 292 -6.96 15.63 8.86
N LYS A 293 -5.76 15.75 8.27
CA LYS A 293 -5.27 17.01 7.67
C LYS A 293 -5.02 16.93 6.18
N THR A 294 -4.95 15.73 5.64
CA THR A 294 -4.67 15.47 4.22
C THR A 294 -5.69 14.52 3.63
N ASP A 295 -5.81 14.54 2.31
CA ASP A 295 -6.66 13.58 1.57
C ASP A 295 -6.21 12.15 1.83
N GLU A 296 -4.89 11.93 1.89
CA GLU A 296 -4.31 10.65 2.23
C GLU A 296 -4.80 10.20 3.61
N ASP A 297 -4.68 11.01 4.66
CA ASP A 297 -5.13 10.66 6.02
C ASP A 297 -6.63 10.34 6.07
N ALA A 298 -7.44 11.03 5.26
CA ALA A 298 -8.89 10.86 5.20
C ALA A 298 -9.33 9.51 4.61
N VAL A 299 -8.52 8.93 3.73
CA VAL A 299 -8.85 7.69 3.01
C VAL A 299 -7.99 6.50 3.47
N LYS A 300 -6.81 6.80 4.03
CA LYS A 300 -5.84 5.84 4.55
C LYS A 300 -6.56 4.88 5.50
N PRO A 301 -6.59 3.58 5.16
CA PRO A 301 -7.07 2.60 6.12
C PRO A 301 -6.15 2.59 7.35
N LEU A 302 -6.70 2.34 8.55
CA LEU A 302 -5.92 2.29 9.80
C LEU A 302 -4.88 1.16 9.78
N TYR A 303 -4.98 0.21 8.84
CA TYR A 303 -3.96 -0.79 8.50
C TYR A 303 -3.86 -0.92 6.97
N SER A 304 -2.77 -1.47 6.45
CA SER A 304 -2.47 -1.48 5.01
C SER A 304 -3.28 -2.53 4.23
N HIS A 305 -4.14 -2.11 3.29
CA HIS A 305 -4.49 -2.94 2.12
C HIS A 305 -3.23 -3.11 1.28
N ARG A 306 -2.85 -4.36 0.97
CA ARG A 306 -1.94 -4.63 -0.15
C ARG A 306 -2.77 -5.17 -1.29
N ALA A 307 -2.81 -4.45 -2.41
CA ALA A 307 -3.50 -4.87 -3.62
C ALA A 307 -2.89 -6.13 -4.27
N GLY A 308 -1.94 -6.79 -3.60
CA GLY A 308 -1.05 -7.81 -4.15
C GLY A 308 -0.14 -7.27 -5.26
N LEU A 309 -0.16 -5.95 -5.50
CA LEU A 309 0.53 -5.24 -6.57
C LEU A 309 1.13 -3.94 -6.04
N SER A 310 2.29 -3.55 -6.56
CA SER A 310 2.95 -2.30 -6.23
C SER A 310 3.87 -1.87 -7.36
N TYR A 311 4.07 -0.57 -7.54
CA TYR A 311 5.27 -0.09 -8.23
C TYR A 311 6.52 -0.48 -7.43
N PRO A 312 7.66 -0.72 -8.11
CA PRO A 312 8.87 -1.18 -7.44
C PRO A 312 9.56 -0.09 -6.62
N VAL A 313 9.23 1.18 -6.85
CA VAL A 313 9.71 2.36 -6.12
C VAL A 313 8.59 3.38 -6.02
N ASP A 314 8.61 4.26 -5.01
CA ASP A 314 7.68 5.40 -4.92
C ASP A 314 8.33 6.63 -5.57
N LEU A 315 7.67 7.24 -6.55
CA LEU A 315 8.13 8.45 -7.23
C LEU A 315 7.39 9.71 -6.77
N GLY A 316 6.71 9.64 -5.62
CA GLY A 316 5.94 10.74 -5.02
C GLY A 316 4.45 10.72 -5.36
N GLY A 317 4.01 9.80 -6.21
CA GLY A 317 2.60 9.58 -6.57
C GLY A 317 1.94 8.41 -5.85
N GLY A 318 2.67 7.72 -4.97
CA GLY A 318 2.24 6.49 -4.31
C GLY A 318 2.67 5.23 -5.06
N LEU A 319 2.27 4.07 -4.51
CA LEU A 319 2.75 2.75 -4.94
C LEU A 319 1.70 1.90 -5.65
N ASP A 320 0.43 2.25 -5.59
CA ASP A 320 -0.63 1.46 -6.21
C ASP A 320 -0.70 1.74 -7.72
N PRO A 321 -0.43 0.75 -8.61
CA PRO A 321 -0.46 0.97 -10.06
C PRO A 321 -1.85 1.31 -10.62
N LYS A 322 -2.92 1.17 -9.83
CA LYS A 322 -4.28 1.58 -10.20
C LYS A 322 -4.57 3.04 -9.94
N VAL A 323 -3.77 3.69 -9.10
CA VAL A 323 -3.99 5.06 -8.62
C VAL A 323 -2.82 5.97 -9.00
N ALA A 324 -1.59 5.52 -8.74
CA ALA A 324 -0.39 6.26 -9.02
C ALA A 324 -0.11 6.32 -10.54
N PRO A 325 0.37 7.46 -11.07
CA PRO A 325 0.62 7.61 -12.49
C PRO A 325 1.79 6.72 -12.95
N SER A 326 1.60 6.02 -14.07
CA SER A 326 2.64 5.16 -14.66
C SER A 326 3.71 5.93 -15.46
N ALA A 327 3.37 7.12 -15.96
CA ALA A 327 4.24 7.89 -16.84
C ALA A 327 5.62 8.23 -16.22
N PRO A 328 5.74 8.63 -14.94
CA PRO A 328 7.04 8.84 -14.30
C PRO A 328 7.93 7.60 -14.29
N HIS A 329 7.35 6.40 -14.11
CA HIS A 329 8.10 5.14 -14.12
C HIS A 329 8.67 4.84 -15.50
N PHE A 330 7.85 4.95 -16.55
CA PHE A 330 8.32 4.76 -17.93
C PHE A 330 9.36 5.81 -18.31
N GLN A 331 9.09 7.08 -18.04
CA GLN A 331 10.03 8.16 -18.38
C GLN A 331 11.39 7.95 -17.71
N ARG A 332 11.40 7.62 -16.40
CA ARG A 332 12.63 7.38 -15.64
C ARG A 332 13.45 6.22 -16.20
N ILE A 333 12.79 5.16 -16.68
CA ILE A 333 13.44 4.00 -17.30
C ILE A 333 13.97 4.35 -18.71
N GLU A 334 13.12 4.92 -19.55
CA GLU A 334 13.37 5.12 -20.98
C GLU A 334 14.41 6.19 -21.29
N VAL A 335 14.54 7.21 -20.42
CA VAL A 335 15.58 8.24 -20.55
C VAL A 335 16.84 7.89 -19.74
N GLY A 336 16.80 6.77 -19.02
CA GLY A 336 17.91 6.28 -18.22
C GLY A 336 19.14 5.94 -19.06
N LYS A 337 20.31 5.93 -18.40
CA LYS A 337 21.60 5.66 -19.05
C LYS A 337 22.01 4.17 -19.05
N GLY A 338 21.16 3.29 -18.50
CA GLY A 338 21.39 1.84 -18.45
C GLY A 338 20.97 1.07 -19.72
N GLY A 339 20.40 1.76 -20.71
CA GLY A 339 19.81 1.15 -21.91
C GLY A 339 18.31 1.41 -21.99
N VAL A 340 17.69 0.97 -23.09
CA VAL A 340 16.25 1.09 -23.36
C VAL A 340 15.76 -0.29 -23.73
N TYR A 341 14.94 -0.93 -22.89
CA TYR A 341 14.41 -2.28 -23.18
C TYR A 341 13.86 -2.36 -24.61
N PRO A 342 14.19 -3.38 -25.42
CA PRO A 342 14.98 -4.59 -25.12
C PRO A 342 16.51 -4.44 -25.37
N ILE A 343 17.04 -3.23 -25.46
CA ILE A 343 18.41 -2.90 -25.85
C ILE A 343 19.22 -2.45 -24.61
N GLY A 344 20.25 -3.21 -24.25
CA GLY A 344 21.14 -2.84 -23.15
C GLY A 344 22.12 -1.73 -23.54
N LYS A 345 22.77 -1.08 -22.56
CA LYS A 345 23.83 -0.10 -22.81
C LYS A 345 24.96 -0.62 -23.72
N ALA A 346 25.27 -1.92 -23.64
CA ALA A 346 26.27 -2.57 -24.48
C ALA A 346 25.82 -2.81 -25.94
N ARG A 347 24.58 -2.43 -26.30
CA ARG A 347 23.92 -2.69 -27.60
C ARG A 347 23.71 -4.18 -27.87
N THR A 348 23.45 -4.94 -26.81
CA THR A 348 23.08 -6.36 -26.86
C THR A 348 21.65 -6.53 -26.36
N TRP A 349 21.07 -7.71 -26.59
CA TRP A 349 19.74 -8.03 -26.06
C TRP A 349 19.73 -7.94 -24.54
N HIS A 350 18.68 -7.32 -24.01
CA HIS A 350 18.53 -7.03 -22.60
C HIS A 350 17.11 -7.37 -22.13
N GLY A 351 17.02 -8.39 -21.27
CA GLY A 351 15.76 -8.98 -20.81
C GLY A 351 14.94 -8.12 -19.83
N GLY A 352 15.48 -6.98 -19.38
CA GLY A 352 14.76 -6.09 -18.47
C GLY A 352 15.15 -4.62 -18.59
N VAL A 353 15.07 -3.90 -17.48
CA VAL A 353 15.30 -2.45 -17.41
C VAL A 353 16.24 -2.13 -16.26
N HIS A 354 16.96 -1.01 -16.39
CA HIS A 354 17.61 -0.37 -15.25
C HIS A 354 16.72 0.77 -14.78
N VAL A 355 16.40 0.80 -13.49
CA VAL A 355 15.56 1.83 -12.87
C VAL A 355 16.46 2.77 -12.05
N PRO A 356 16.73 3.99 -12.54
CA PRO A 356 17.50 4.99 -11.79
C PRO A 356 16.85 5.37 -10.45
N GLY A 357 17.66 5.62 -9.43
CA GLY A 357 17.21 6.11 -8.13
C GLY A 357 18.37 6.52 -7.23
N ALA A 358 18.09 6.96 -6.00
CA ALA A 358 19.14 7.24 -5.03
C ALA A 358 19.56 5.94 -4.34
N ALA A 359 20.86 5.79 -4.05
CA ALA A 359 21.32 4.69 -3.22
C ALA A 359 20.61 4.75 -1.85
N GLY A 360 20.09 3.62 -1.38
CA GLY A 360 19.30 3.53 -0.16
C GLY A 360 17.77 3.62 -0.36
N ASP A 361 17.29 4.02 -1.54
CA ASP A 361 15.85 4.02 -1.85
C ASP A 361 15.28 2.60 -1.76
N LYS A 362 14.12 2.45 -1.12
CA LYS A 362 13.47 1.14 -0.94
C LYS A 362 12.95 0.60 -2.27
N ILE A 363 13.29 -0.65 -2.56
CA ILE A 363 12.77 -1.42 -3.69
C ILE A 363 11.69 -2.37 -3.18
N ARG A 364 10.58 -2.47 -3.91
CA ARG A 364 9.40 -3.24 -3.50
C ARG A 364 9.04 -4.34 -4.49
N ALA A 365 8.48 -5.42 -3.96
CA ALA A 365 7.91 -6.49 -4.77
C ALA A 365 6.75 -5.96 -5.60
N MET A 366 6.78 -6.16 -6.91
CA MET A 366 5.70 -5.68 -7.77
C MET A 366 4.44 -6.53 -7.69
N PHE A 367 4.59 -7.80 -7.34
CA PHE A 367 3.53 -8.80 -7.33
C PHE A 367 3.67 -9.70 -6.11
N ASP A 368 2.56 -10.26 -5.66
CA ASP A 368 2.57 -11.42 -4.78
C ASP A 368 3.35 -12.57 -5.40
N GLY A 369 4.15 -13.27 -4.60
CA GLY A 369 4.96 -14.36 -5.09
C GLY A 369 5.78 -15.06 -4.04
N GLU A 370 6.74 -15.82 -4.53
CA GLU A 370 7.55 -16.76 -3.77
C GLU A 370 9.01 -16.57 -4.18
N ILE A 371 9.87 -16.15 -3.25
CA ILE A 371 11.30 -16.09 -3.51
C ILE A 371 11.80 -17.52 -3.71
N VAL A 372 12.38 -17.77 -4.87
CA VAL A 372 12.91 -19.07 -5.29
C VAL A 372 14.44 -19.06 -5.41
N GLY A 373 15.06 -17.89 -5.46
CA GLY A 373 16.51 -17.76 -5.43
C GLY A 373 16.97 -16.36 -5.04
N CYS A 374 18.18 -16.25 -4.50
CA CYS A 374 18.74 -14.96 -4.09
C CYS A 374 20.27 -15.00 -3.93
N ARG A 375 20.87 -13.81 -3.83
CA ARG A 375 22.18 -13.54 -3.23
C ARG A 375 22.02 -12.34 -2.30
N ALA A 376 22.51 -12.43 -1.07
CA ALA A 376 22.34 -11.37 -0.07
C ALA A 376 23.58 -11.17 0.81
N GLY A 377 23.78 -9.93 1.25
CA GLY A 377 24.82 -9.56 2.20
C GLY A 377 26.20 -9.33 1.59
N GLU A 378 26.41 -9.56 0.29
CA GLU A 378 27.67 -9.21 -0.36
C GLU A 378 27.88 -7.69 -0.37
N ALA A 379 29.13 -7.25 -0.19
CA ALA A 379 29.48 -5.83 -0.32
C ALA A 379 29.07 -5.26 -1.70
N GLU A 380 28.49 -4.06 -1.71
CA GLU A 380 27.92 -3.46 -2.93
C GLU A 380 28.96 -3.16 -4.02
N ASP A 381 30.23 -3.06 -3.61
CA ASP A 381 31.42 -2.78 -4.43
C ASP A 381 32.35 -3.99 -4.56
N ALA A 382 31.90 -5.20 -4.17
CA ALA A 382 32.65 -6.44 -4.37
C ALA A 382 33.01 -6.67 -5.84
N GLU A 383 32.16 -6.19 -6.76
CA GLU A 383 32.43 -6.17 -8.19
C GLU A 383 32.24 -4.76 -8.77
N PRO A 384 33.07 -4.34 -9.73
CA PRO A 384 33.08 -2.94 -10.18
C PRO A 384 31.86 -2.56 -11.03
N HIS A 385 31.14 -3.55 -11.58
CA HIS A 385 29.98 -3.33 -12.45
C HIS A 385 28.65 -3.15 -11.69
N GLY A 386 28.68 -3.21 -10.36
CA GLY A 386 27.53 -3.02 -9.47
C GLY A 386 27.27 -4.22 -8.56
N SER A 387 26.42 -4.04 -7.55
CA SER A 387 26.10 -5.10 -6.60
C SER A 387 25.54 -6.36 -7.28
N ARG A 388 26.01 -7.54 -6.89
CA ARG A 388 25.45 -8.82 -7.37
C ARG A 388 24.32 -9.33 -6.50
N ASN A 389 23.99 -8.66 -5.40
CA ASN A 389 22.86 -9.06 -4.58
C ASN A 389 21.57 -8.95 -5.40
N PHE A 390 20.75 -9.99 -5.31
CA PHE A 390 19.52 -10.10 -6.08
C PHE A 390 18.48 -10.94 -5.33
N VAL A 391 17.23 -10.78 -5.74
CA VAL A 391 16.13 -11.66 -5.38
C VAL A 391 15.37 -12.06 -6.64
N LEU A 392 15.07 -13.35 -6.75
CA LEU A 392 14.29 -13.95 -7.82
C LEU A 392 12.98 -14.48 -7.24
N ILE A 393 11.87 -14.00 -7.79
CA ILE A 393 10.53 -14.27 -7.28
C ILE A 393 9.73 -14.97 -8.37
N LYS A 394 9.12 -16.10 -8.02
CA LYS A 394 8.12 -16.80 -8.80
C LYS A 394 6.74 -16.23 -8.49
N HIS A 395 5.97 -15.97 -9.52
CA HIS A 395 4.63 -15.43 -9.44
C HIS A 395 3.65 -16.35 -10.16
N THR A 396 2.39 -16.28 -9.74
CA THR A 396 1.29 -16.93 -10.44
C THR A 396 0.24 -15.87 -10.74
N TRP A 397 -0.13 -15.75 -12.01
CA TRP A 397 -1.22 -14.90 -12.45
C TRP A 397 -2.19 -15.73 -13.27
N LYS A 398 -3.40 -15.93 -12.72
CA LYS A 398 -4.36 -16.94 -13.19
C LYS A 398 -3.73 -18.32 -13.11
N ASP A 399 -3.61 -19.02 -14.23
CA ASP A 399 -2.96 -20.32 -14.39
C ASP A 399 -1.52 -20.22 -14.94
N LYS A 400 -1.03 -18.99 -15.21
CA LYS A 400 0.28 -18.75 -15.80
C LYS A 400 1.33 -18.44 -14.74
N VAL A 401 2.51 -19.04 -14.91
CA VAL A 401 3.69 -18.78 -14.08
C VAL A 401 4.61 -17.79 -14.78
N PHE A 402 5.11 -16.83 -14.02
CA PHE A 402 6.13 -15.90 -14.46
C PHE A 402 7.04 -15.53 -13.29
N TYR A 403 8.10 -14.79 -13.59
CA TYR A 403 9.16 -14.49 -12.66
C TYR A 403 9.50 -13.02 -12.69
N SER A 404 9.94 -12.48 -11.56
CA SER A 404 10.64 -11.21 -11.51
C SER A 404 12.02 -11.35 -10.89
N LEU A 405 13.00 -10.70 -11.51
CA LEU A 405 14.36 -10.58 -11.00
C LEU A 405 14.59 -9.12 -10.60
N THR A 406 15.00 -8.90 -9.35
CA THR A 406 15.49 -7.60 -8.86
C THR A 406 16.95 -7.74 -8.46
N MET A 407 17.86 -7.02 -9.11
CA MET A 407 19.32 -7.09 -8.91
C MET A 407 19.94 -5.70 -8.70
N HIS A 408 21.15 -5.67 -8.16
CA HIS A 408 21.84 -4.49 -7.60
C HIS A 408 21.18 -4.00 -6.31
N LEU A 409 20.86 -4.95 -5.44
CA LEU A 409 20.37 -4.69 -4.09
C LEU A 409 21.51 -4.30 -3.14
N ASP A 410 21.18 -3.59 -2.07
CA ASP A 410 22.09 -3.27 -0.98
C ASP A 410 22.74 -4.49 -0.30
N ALA A 411 23.76 -4.23 0.52
CA ALA A 411 24.55 -5.23 1.24
C ALA A 411 24.00 -5.64 2.62
N GLU A 412 22.75 -5.34 3.00
CA GLU A 412 22.26 -5.80 4.31
C GLU A 412 22.23 -7.34 4.37
N VAL A 413 22.81 -7.83 5.47
CA VAL A 413 23.03 -9.25 5.73
C VAL A 413 21.76 -9.87 6.33
N PRO A 414 21.36 -11.08 5.89
CA PRO A 414 20.35 -11.89 6.56
C PRO A 414 20.71 -12.14 8.03
N SER A 415 19.95 -11.49 8.93
CA SER A 415 20.10 -11.59 10.38
C SER A 415 18.72 -11.44 11.04
N SER A 416 18.62 -11.74 12.34
CA SER A 416 17.42 -11.48 13.13
C SER A 416 17.07 -9.98 13.19
N ALA A 417 18.06 -9.10 13.03
CA ALA A 417 17.92 -7.64 13.05
C ALA A 417 17.73 -7.00 11.67
N ALA A 418 17.74 -7.77 10.57
CA ALA A 418 17.58 -7.23 9.22
C ALA A 418 16.25 -6.44 9.12
N GLU A 419 16.26 -5.28 8.49
CA GLU A 419 15.07 -4.46 8.23
C GLU A 419 14.12 -5.15 7.25
N VAL A 420 14.68 -5.88 6.28
CA VAL A 420 13.93 -6.57 5.23
C VAL A 420 13.43 -7.94 5.70
N ALA A 421 12.11 -8.15 5.59
CA ALA A 421 11.44 -9.32 6.16
C ALA A 421 11.92 -10.66 5.61
N TRP A 422 12.10 -10.77 4.29
CA TRP A 422 12.55 -12.04 3.70
C TRP A 422 13.98 -12.39 4.11
N ARG A 423 14.83 -11.41 4.40
CA ARG A 423 16.19 -11.62 4.92
C ARG A 423 16.16 -12.20 6.34
N ARG A 424 15.22 -11.75 7.19
CA ARG A 424 14.96 -12.40 8.49
C ARG A 424 14.44 -13.84 8.33
N ALA A 425 13.50 -14.04 7.40
CA ALA A 425 12.94 -15.36 7.08
C ALA A 425 13.96 -16.34 6.48
N LEU A 426 15.00 -15.83 5.81
CA LEU A 426 16.13 -16.61 5.36
C LEU A 426 17.07 -16.95 6.52
N HIS A 427 17.37 -15.97 7.38
CA HIS A 427 18.23 -16.16 8.55
C HIS A 427 17.72 -17.22 9.53
N VAL A 428 16.42 -17.21 9.85
CA VAL A 428 15.85 -18.18 10.82
C VAL A 428 16.06 -19.65 10.40
N ARG A 429 16.22 -19.91 9.10
CA ARG A 429 16.47 -21.27 8.57
C ARG A 429 17.89 -21.76 8.84
N THR A 430 18.82 -20.86 9.15
CA THR A 430 20.18 -21.20 9.60
C THR A 430 20.24 -21.67 11.05
N LYS A 431 19.09 -21.69 11.73
CA LYS A 431 18.90 -22.07 13.13
C LYS A 431 17.88 -23.19 13.24
N ASP A 432 17.88 -23.87 14.37
CA ASP A 432 16.75 -24.73 14.72
C ASP A 432 15.51 -23.86 14.86
N HIS A 433 14.42 -24.24 14.19
CA HIS A 433 13.24 -23.41 14.13
C HIS A 433 11.96 -24.23 14.00
N VAL A 434 10.85 -23.60 14.34
CA VAL A 434 9.50 -24.12 14.13
C VAL A 434 8.81 -23.33 13.03
N GLU A 435 8.07 -24.02 12.16
CA GLU A 435 7.18 -23.45 11.15
C GLU A 435 5.72 -23.77 11.50
N ALA A 436 4.87 -22.73 11.60
CA ALA A 436 3.46 -22.93 11.88
C ALA A 436 2.72 -23.50 10.66
N LEU A 437 1.95 -24.58 10.83
CA LEU A 437 1.15 -25.18 9.74
C LEU A 437 -0.26 -24.59 9.65
N ALA A 438 -0.74 -24.04 10.76
CA ALA A 438 -2.00 -23.32 10.93
C ALA A 438 -1.73 -22.13 11.86
N PRO A 439 -2.68 -21.19 12.05
CA PRO A 439 -2.50 -20.12 13.02
C PRO A 439 -2.15 -20.72 14.39
N SER A 440 -0.95 -20.44 14.88
CA SER A 440 -0.38 -21.12 16.04
C SER A 440 -0.11 -20.09 17.13
N PRO A 441 -0.91 -20.06 18.22
CA PRO A 441 -0.67 -19.12 19.30
C PRO A 441 0.70 -19.35 19.92
N VAL A 442 1.38 -18.25 20.25
CA VAL A 442 2.60 -18.27 21.07
C VAL A 442 2.15 -18.22 22.53
N TYR A 443 2.60 -19.16 23.35
CA TYR A 443 2.19 -19.27 24.75
C TYR A 443 3.32 -18.83 25.67
N LEU A 444 3.05 -17.91 26.59
CA LEU A 444 3.98 -17.60 27.66
C LEU A 444 3.74 -18.51 28.86
N HIS A 445 4.84 -19.00 29.43
CA HIS A 445 4.83 -19.72 30.69
C HIS A 445 5.03 -18.74 31.85
N ASN A 446 3.97 -18.48 32.62
CA ASN A 446 4.05 -17.63 33.82
C ASN A 446 4.54 -18.45 35.02
N ALA A 447 5.66 -18.02 35.62
CA ALA A 447 6.22 -18.70 36.79
C ALA A 447 5.38 -18.55 38.07
N ALA A 448 4.46 -17.57 38.15
CA ALA A 448 3.61 -17.36 39.32
C ALA A 448 2.28 -16.61 39.01
N PRO A 449 1.12 -17.07 39.50
CA PRO A 449 0.90 -18.38 40.14
C PRO A 449 1.11 -19.52 39.12
N PRO A 450 1.51 -20.73 39.57
CA PRO A 450 1.89 -21.79 38.65
C PRO A 450 0.70 -22.32 37.86
N GLY A 451 0.88 -22.49 36.54
CA GLY A 451 0.23 -23.59 35.83
C GLY A 451 -0.69 -23.29 34.64
N ALA A 452 -0.49 -22.24 33.84
CA ALA A 452 -1.12 -22.20 32.53
C ALA A 452 -0.22 -21.59 31.45
N LEU A 453 -0.09 -22.29 30.33
CA LEU A 453 0.42 -21.70 29.09
C LEU A 453 -0.62 -20.67 28.63
N THR A 454 -0.25 -19.39 28.63
CA THR A 454 -1.18 -18.29 28.28
C THR A 454 -0.90 -17.76 26.88
N PRO A 455 -1.87 -17.77 25.96
CA PRO A 455 -1.65 -17.31 24.59
C PRO A 455 -1.37 -15.80 24.58
N LYS A 456 -0.27 -15.40 23.94
CA LYS A 456 0.16 -14.02 23.75
C LYS A 456 0.73 -13.85 22.35
N GLY A 457 -0.13 -13.45 21.43
CA GLY A 457 0.20 -13.38 20.00
C GLY A 457 0.13 -14.74 19.32
N ASN A 458 0.52 -14.77 18.05
CA ASN A 458 0.39 -15.94 17.19
C ASN A 458 1.41 -15.89 16.05
N LEU A 459 1.86 -17.07 15.63
CA LEU A 459 2.50 -17.28 14.35
C LEU A 459 1.40 -17.50 13.29
N ALA A 460 1.51 -16.82 12.16
CA ALA A 460 0.68 -17.08 11.00
C ALA A 460 1.11 -18.41 10.31
N PRO A 461 0.22 -19.08 9.55
CA PRO A 461 0.62 -20.23 8.73
C PRO A 461 1.84 -19.90 7.84
N GLY A 462 2.85 -20.75 7.87
CA GLY A 462 4.13 -20.59 7.17
C GLY A 462 5.14 -19.68 7.87
N GLU A 463 4.76 -18.98 8.94
CA GLU A 463 5.70 -18.19 9.74
C GLU A 463 6.64 -19.09 10.54
N ARG A 464 7.87 -18.62 10.73
CA ARG A 464 8.95 -19.36 11.39
C ARG A 464 9.49 -18.61 12.59
N ALA A 465 9.82 -19.35 13.65
CA ALA A 465 10.46 -18.81 14.84
C ALA A 465 11.61 -19.71 15.27
N GLU A 466 12.73 -19.09 15.67
CA GLU A 466 13.89 -19.80 16.21
C GLU A 466 13.52 -20.49 17.53
N THR A 467 14.04 -21.69 17.75
CA THR A 467 13.75 -22.52 18.93
C THR A 467 15.01 -22.90 19.68
N THR A 468 14.91 -23.06 21.00
CA THR A 468 16.01 -23.55 21.84
C THR A 468 15.59 -24.87 22.48
N GLY A 469 16.11 -25.99 21.97
CA GLY A 469 15.89 -27.31 22.58
C GLY A 469 14.98 -28.23 21.77
N VAL A 470 14.45 -29.25 22.44
CA VAL A 470 13.65 -30.34 21.84
C VAL A 470 12.18 -30.22 22.25
N GLU A 471 11.31 -30.94 21.54
CA GLU A 471 9.90 -31.03 21.92
C GLU A 471 9.72 -31.57 23.35
N LEU A 472 8.85 -30.94 24.12
CA LEU A 472 8.51 -31.27 25.51
C LEU A 472 7.05 -31.70 25.63
N ASP A 473 6.74 -32.51 26.65
CA ASP A 473 5.36 -32.74 27.09
C ASP A 473 4.85 -31.45 27.77
N PRO A 474 3.83 -30.77 27.21
CA PRO A 474 3.32 -29.54 27.80
C PRO A 474 2.75 -29.72 29.20
N LYS A 475 2.42 -30.95 29.63
CA LYS A 475 2.00 -31.22 31.03
C LYS A 475 3.08 -30.92 32.07
N THR A 476 4.34 -30.83 31.64
CA THR A 476 5.45 -30.39 32.51
C THR A 476 5.40 -28.89 32.82
N LEU A 477 4.67 -28.10 32.01
CA LEU A 477 4.50 -26.65 32.13
C LEU A 477 3.09 -26.26 32.58
N ASP A 478 2.08 -26.97 32.05
CA ASP A 478 0.66 -26.73 32.28
C ASP A 478 -0.05 -28.08 32.46
N PRO A 479 -0.41 -28.46 33.71
CA PRO A 479 -1.08 -29.73 33.99
C PRO A 479 -2.42 -29.92 33.24
N THR A 480 -3.02 -28.84 32.75
CA THR A 480 -4.29 -28.85 31.99
C THR A 480 -4.10 -29.05 30.49
N ALA A 481 -2.85 -29.10 30.01
CA ALA A 481 -2.55 -29.28 28.60
C ALA A 481 -3.18 -30.58 28.05
N PRO A 482 -3.79 -30.54 26.83
CA PRO A 482 -4.44 -31.71 26.26
C PRO A 482 -3.47 -32.89 26.12
N ALA A 483 -3.92 -34.10 26.44
CA ALA A 483 -3.11 -35.31 26.27
C ALA A 483 -2.69 -35.50 24.80
N GLY A 484 -1.50 -36.06 24.57
CA GLY A 484 -0.96 -36.25 23.22
C GLY A 484 -0.51 -34.96 22.54
N SER A 485 -0.30 -33.88 23.29
CA SER A 485 0.25 -32.62 22.78
C SER A 485 1.76 -32.57 22.95
N LYS A 486 2.41 -31.69 22.19
CA LYS A 486 3.84 -31.38 22.27
C LYS A 486 4.05 -29.87 22.11
N VAL A 487 5.01 -29.32 22.85
CA VAL A 487 5.43 -27.92 22.73
C VAL A 487 6.93 -27.83 22.51
N ILE A 488 7.38 -26.75 21.88
CA ILE A 488 8.79 -26.40 21.75
C ILE A 488 9.01 -24.98 22.23
N GLN A 489 10.14 -24.74 22.90
CA GLN A 489 10.52 -23.43 23.44
C GLN A 489 11.08 -22.55 22.32
N LEU A 490 10.66 -21.29 22.28
CA LEU A 490 11.21 -20.27 21.39
C LEU A 490 12.51 -19.71 21.95
N ALA A 491 13.43 -19.33 21.07
CA ALA A 491 14.68 -18.68 21.45
C ALA A 491 14.47 -17.27 22.02
N SER A 492 13.42 -16.57 21.57
CA SER A 492 13.06 -15.25 22.07
C SER A 492 11.55 -14.97 21.93
N PRO A 493 10.86 -14.55 23.01
CA PRO A 493 11.38 -14.48 24.37
C PRO A 493 11.54 -15.90 24.96
N PRO A 494 12.50 -16.13 25.87
CA PRO A 494 12.84 -17.48 26.35
C PRO A 494 11.74 -18.13 27.19
N ASP A 495 10.73 -17.39 27.64
CA ASP A 495 9.55 -17.90 28.35
C ASP A 495 8.39 -18.28 27.40
N ALA A 496 8.59 -18.20 26.08
CA ALA A 496 7.60 -18.52 25.07
C ALA A 496 7.71 -19.94 24.52
N TYR A 497 6.56 -20.54 24.24
CA TYR A 497 6.39 -21.88 23.70
C TYR A 497 5.36 -21.89 22.58
N VAL A 498 5.54 -22.80 21.62
CA VAL A 498 4.58 -23.06 20.55
C VAL A 498 4.24 -24.54 20.55
N TYR A 499 2.96 -24.87 20.38
CA TYR A 499 2.55 -26.26 20.19
C TYR A 499 3.01 -26.75 18.81
N THR A 500 3.72 -27.87 18.77
CA THR A 500 4.02 -28.60 17.53
C THR A 500 2.95 -29.64 17.24
N SER A 501 2.34 -30.19 18.30
CA SER A 501 1.14 -31.03 18.22
C SER A 501 0.15 -30.67 19.32
N ARG A 502 -1.15 -30.62 19.02
CA ARG A 502 -2.22 -30.36 19.99
C ARG A 502 -3.27 -31.46 19.91
N GLY A 503 -3.41 -32.25 20.98
CA GLY A 503 -4.34 -33.38 21.00
C GLY A 503 -4.05 -34.45 19.94
N GLY A 504 -2.77 -34.69 19.62
CA GLY A 504 -2.34 -35.63 18.58
C GLY A 504 -2.35 -35.09 17.14
N VAL A 505 -2.82 -33.86 16.91
CA VAL A 505 -2.82 -33.23 15.58
C VAL A 505 -1.58 -32.34 15.45
N ALA A 506 -0.81 -32.49 14.37
CA ALA A 506 0.33 -31.61 14.09
C ALA A 506 -0.16 -30.20 13.71
N VAL A 507 0.33 -29.18 14.42
CA VAL A 507 -0.03 -27.77 14.20
C VAL A 507 1.18 -26.90 13.85
N ALA A 508 2.38 -27.43 14.02
CA ALA A 508 3.64 -26.84 13.56
C ALA A 508 4.64 -27.94 13.19
N LYS A 509 5.64 -27.59 12.36
CA LYS A 509 6.73 -28.47 11.95
C LYS A 509 8.05 -27.95 12.51
N VAL A 510 8.82 -28.82 13.16
CA VAL A 510 10.18 -28.50 13.63
C VAL A 510 11.18 -28.80 12.53
N HIS A 511 12.13 -27.91 12.33
CA HIS A 511 13.19 -28.00 11.36
C HIS A 511 14.54 -27.78 12.06
N ALA A 512 15.52 -28.63 11.73
CA ALA A 512 16.89 -28.42 12.16
C ALA A 512 17.55 -27.29 11.36
N ALA A 513 18.60 -26.68 11.93
CA ALA A 513 19.42 -25.68 11.27
C ALA A 513 19.98 -26.18 9.93
N ASP A 514 19.79 -25.38 8.87
CA ASP A 514 20.39 -25.64 7.56
C ASP A 514 21.83 -25.11 7.51
N ALA A 515 22.79 -25.99 7.79
CA ALA A 515 24.21 -25.68 7.78
C ALA A 515 24.73 -25.29 6.38
N ALA A 516 24.15 -25.85 5.31
CA ALA A 516 24.54 -25.52 3.94
C ALA A 516 24.10 -24.09 3.60
N LEU A 517 22.86 -23.72 3.96
CA LEU A 517 22.39 -22.35 3.84
C LEU A 517 23.22 -21.38 4.68
N ALA A 518 23.57 -21.74 5.92
CA ALA A 518 24.42 -20.91 6.77
C ALA A 518 25.80 -20.65 6.16
N SER A 519 26.39 -21.68 5.53
CA SER A 519 27.66 -21.55 4.78
C SER A 519 27.50 -20.65 3.56
N ALA A 520 26.45 -20.88 2.75
CA ALA A 520 26.18 -20.08 1.55
C ALA A 520 25.96 -18.60 1.88
N LEU A 521 25.24 -18.30 2.96
CA LEU A 521 25.05 -16.91 3.42
C LEU A 521 26.35 -16.25 3.88
N SER A 522 27.23 -17.01 4.53
CA SER A 522 28.51 -16.51 5.03
C SER A 522 29.52 -16.25 3.90
N SER A 523 29.46 -17.07 2.84
CA SER A 523 30.24 -16.91 1.61
C SER A 523 29.60 -15.96 0.59
N HIS A 524 28.39 -15.46 0.87
CA HIS A 524 27.57 -14.68 -0.04
C HIS A 524 27.28 -15.39 -1.37
N ASP A 525 27.16 -16.71 -1.36
CA ASP A 525 26.88 -17.52 -2.54
C ASP A 525 25.44 -17.32 -3.06
N VAL A 526 25.21 -17.76 -4.30
CA VAL A 526 23.85 -17.86 -4.83
C VAL A 526 23.12 -18.99 -4.12
N ILE A 527 21.89 -18.70 -3.69
CA ILE A 527 21.03 -19.64 -2.96
C ILE A 527 19.80 -19.92 -3.82
N GLY A 528 19.56 -21.20 -4.13
CA GLY A 528 18.25 -21.70 -4.57
C GLY A 528 17.42 -22.14 -3.37
N LEU A 529 16.11 -21.91 -3.40
CA LEU A 529 15.19 -22.24 -2.30
C LEU A 529 14.18 -23.32 -2.71
N GLU A 530 14.39 -24.54 -2.22
CA GLU A 530 13.41 -25.64 -2.34
C GLU A 530 12.08 -25.30 -1.65
N SER A 531 12.18 -24.70 -0.45
CA SER A 531 11.04 -24.14 0.27
C SER A 531 11.01 -22.62 0.07
N PRO A 532 10.16 -22.08 -0.81
CA PRO A 532 10.18 -20.65 -1.12
C PRO A 532 9.84 -19.77 0.09
N ILE A 533 10.15 -18.47 -0.01
CA ILE A 533 9.71 -17.45 0.97
C ILE A 533 8.60 -16.64 0.34
N ARG A 534 7.41 -16.64 0.96
CA ARG A 534 6.28 -15.82 0.49
C ARG A 534 6.62 -14.34 0.62
N VAL A 535 6.30 -13.58 -0.41
CA VAL A 535 6.35 -12.11 -0.45
C VAL A 535 5.07 -11.58 -1.07
N PHE A 536 4.65 -10.40 -0.62
CA PHE A 536 3.46 -9.75 -1.14
C PHE A 536 3.82 -8.49 -1.93
N GLY A 537 2.99 -8.14 -2.91
CA GLY A 537 3.13 -6.87 -3.63
C GLY A 537 3.20 -5.70 -2.64
N GLY A 538 4.26 -4.90 -2.73
CA GLY A 538 4.56 -3.78 -1.83
C GLY A 538 5.56 -4.09 -0.71
N ASP A 539 5.87 -5.36 -0.44
CA ASP A 539 6.96 -5.73 0.48
C ASP A 539 8.29 -5.15 0.03
N VAL A 540 9.10 -4.69 0.99
CA VAL A 540 10.45 -4.24 0.70
C VAL A 540 11.32 -5.47 0.38
N LEU A 541 11.96 -5.46 -0.77
CA LEU A 541 12.91 -6.49 -1.22
C LEU A 541 14.35 -6.13 -0.85
N GLY A 542 14.63 -4.85 -0.68
CA GLY A 542 15.95 -4.29 -0.41
C GLY A 542 15.93 -2.81 -0.70
N LYS A 543 17.11 -2.24 -0.87
CA LYS A 543 17.37 -0.86 -1.23
C LYS A 543 18.25 -0.83 -2.48
N ILE A 544 18.19 0.26 -3.23
CA ILE A 544 19.08 0.49 -4.37
C ILE A 544 20.52 0.57 -3.85
N ALA A 545 21.42 -0.25 -4.39
CA ALA A 545 22.84 -0.23 -4.05
C ALA A 545 23.52 1.07 -4.50
N LYS A 546 24.75 1.29 -4.01
CA LYS A 546 25.68 2.30 -4.55
C LYS A 546 25.89 2.13 -6.05
N ALA A 547 26.25 3.23 -6.70
CA ALA A 547 26.60 3.24 -8.11
C ALA A 547 27.80 2.30 -8.38
N PRO A 548 27.87 1.69 -9.58
CA PRO A 548 29.04 0.93 -10.02
C PRO A 548 30.33 1.75 -9.89
N THR A 549 31.43 1.11 -9.51
CA THR A 549 32.74 1.76 -9.38
C THR A 549 33.56 1.73 -10.68
N ASP A 550 33.14 0.94 -11.67
CA ASP A 550 33.75 0.92 -13.00
C ASP A 550 33.56 2.28 -13.71
N ALA A 551 34.66 2.85 -14.21
CA ALA A 551 34.66 4.16 -14.87
C ALA A 551 33.76 4.19 -16.12
N SER A 552 33.63 3.08 -16.86
CA SER A 552 32.76 3.01 -18.04
C SER A 552 31.27 3.11 -17.68
N LEU A 553 30.92 2.84 -16.41
CA LEU A 553 29.56 2.88 -15.89
C LEU A 553 29.26 4.12 -15.05
N ALA A 554 30.22 5.01 -14.84
CA ALA A 554 30.06 6.24 -14.05
C ALA A 554 28.82 7.08 -14.47
N GLY A 555 28.48 7.07 -15.76
CA GLY A 555 27.29 7.75 -16.27
C GLY A 555 25.95 7.15 -15.86
N ILE A 556 25.88 5.87 -15.44
CA ILE A 556 24.61 5.21 -15.07
C ILE A 556 24.09 5.71 -13.72
N GLY A 557 25.01 5.94 -12.77
CA GLY A 557 24.65 6.26 -11.39
C GLY A 557 24.06 5.06 -10.63
N ALA A 558 23.46 5.34 -9.47
CA ALA A 558 22.77 4.32 -8.69
C ALA A 558 21.46 3.90 -9.39
N SER A 559 21.30 2.60 -9.59
CA SER A 559 20.11 2.02 -10.22
C SER A 559 20.00 0.55 -9.82
N PHE A 560 18.80 -0.01 -9.92
CA PHE A 560 18.59 -1.45 -9.81
C PHE A 560 18.11 -2.02 -11.14
N ARG A 561 18.45 -3.29 -11.39
CA ARG A 561 17.99 -4.02 -12.57
C ARG A 561 16.72 -4.78 -12.24
N LEU A 562 15.73 -4.68 -13.11
CA LEU A 562 14.42 -5.30 -12.96
C LEU A 562 14.05 -6.04 -14.23
N GLU A 563 13.73 -7.32 -14.12
CA GLU A 563 13.25 -8.13 -15.24
C GLU A 563 11.94 -8.82 -14.89
N THR A 564 11.10 -9.04 -15.90
CA THR A 564 9.95 -9.95 -15.81
C THR A 564 9.99 -10.92 -16.98
N PHE A 565 9.92 -12.21 -16.68
CA PHE A 565 10.07 -13.26 -17.68
C PHE A 565 9.24 -14.50 -17.37
N SER A 566 9.06 -15.36 -18.37
CA SER A 566 8.17 -16.52 -18.31
C SER A 566 8.56 -17.58 -19.33
N GLU A 567 8.21 -18.84 -19.05
CA GLU A 567 8.45 -19.95 -19.99
C GLU A 567 7.55 -19.87 -21.23
N ALA A 568 6.29 -19.49 -21.03
CA ALA A 568 5.32 -19.27 -22.11
C ALA A 568 5.10 -17.78 -22.34
N ASN A 569 4.84 -17.38 -23.59
CA ASN A 569 4.50 -15.99 -23.88
C ASN A 569 3.19 -15.59 -23.17
N LEU A 570 3.27 -14.63 -22.26
CA LEU A 570 2.12 -14.12 -21.51
C LEU A 570 1.25 -13.17 -22.34
N LEU A 571 1.87 -12.40 -23.23
CA LEU A 571 1.24 -11.29 -23.97
C LEU A 571 1.20 -11.63 -25.46
N THR A 572 0.06 -12.15 -25.90
CA THR A 572 -0.15 -12.67 -27.27
C THR A 572 -1.08 -11.80 -28.11
N ASP A 573 -1.62 -10.71 -27.53
CA ASP A 573 -2.52 -9.82 -28.25
C ASP A 573 -1.80 -9.11 -29.40
N ALA A 574 -2.54 -8.77 -30.46
CA ALA A 574 -1.99 -8.21 -31.70
C ALA A 574 -1.21 -6.89 -31.53
N GLY A 575 -1.34 -6.21 -30.39
CA GLY A 575 -0.58 -5.00 -30.07
C GLY A 575 0.88 -5.26 -29.63
N TYR A 576 1.26 -6.51 -29.37
CA TYR A 576 2.60 -6.89 -28.93
C TYR A 576 3.46 -7.40 -30.09
N ALA A 577 4.72 -6.97 -30.14
CA ALA A 577 5.69 -7.39 -31.13
C ALA A 577 6.63 -8.45 -30.54
N LEU A 578 6.53 -9.69 -31.04
CA LEU A 578 7.46 -10.76 -30.67
C LEU A 578 8.79 -10.60 -31.43
N LEU A 579 9.88 -10.44 -30.69
CA LEU A 579 11.23 -10.54 -31.21
C LEU A 579 11.83 -11.88 -30.77
N ASP A 580 12.07 -12.77 -31.72
CA ASP A 580 12.73 -14.05 -31.44
C ASP A 580 14.25 -13.92 -31.61
N ALA A 581 14.95 -13.93 -30.47
CA ALA A 581 16.39 -13.94 -30.33
C ALA A 581 16.86 -15.19 -29.56
N SER A 582 16.21 -16.34 -29.80
CA SER A 582 16.51 -17.60 -29.10
C SER A 582 17.89 -18.20 -29.41
N ASP A 583 18.56 -17.74 -30.47
CA ASP A 583 19.90 -18.22 -30.82
C ASP A 583 20.95 -17.65 -29.88
N ALA A 584 21.42 -18.48 -28.94
CA ALA A 584 22.44 -18.11 -27.96
C ALA A 584 23.75 -17.62 -28.59
N ALA A 585 24.12 -18.10 -29.78
CA ALA A 585 25.32 -17.66 -30.49
C ALA A 585 25.23 -16.20 -30.96
N LYS A 586 24.01 -15.66 -31.02
CA LYS A 586 23.71 -14.30 -31.46
C LYS A 586 23.26 -13.39 -30.32
N ALA A 587 23.25 -13.86 -29.07
CA ALA A 587 22.80 -13.07 -27.91
C ALA A 587 23.57 -11.73 -27.77
N ALA A 588 24.85 -11.73 -28.18
CA ALA A 588 25.71 -10.56 -28.18
C ALA A 588 25.96 -9.97 -29.60
N ASP A 589 25.25 -10.42 -30.63
CA ASP A 589 25.42 -9.90 -31.99
C ASP A 589 24.62 -8.61 -32.20
N ARG A 590 25.33 -7.49 -32.37
CA ARG A 590 24.75 -6.16 -32.51
C ARG A 590 24.08 -5.97 -33.88
N LYS A 591 24.50 -6.69 -34.91
CA LYS A 591 23.90 -6.60 -36.26
C LYS A 591 22.58 -7.36 -36.31
N ASP A 592 22.56 -8.59 -35.78
CA ASP A 592 21.33 -9.38 -35.68
C ASP A 592 20.27 -8.65 -34.84
N LEU A 593 20.70 -7.98 -33.75
CA LEU A 593 19.84 -7.10 -32.97
C LEU A 593 19.21 -6.00 -33.83
N VAL A 594 20.01 -5.25 -34.59
CA VAL A 594 19.51 -4.16 -35.45
C VAL A 594 18.58 -4.68 -36.54
N GLU A 595 18.94 -5.76 -37.22
CA GLU A 595 18.12 -6.38 -38.26
C GLU A 595 16.72 -6.73 -37.73
N LYS A 596 16.63 -7.34 -36.54
CA LYS A 596 15.35 -7.69 -35.90
C LYS A 596 14.54 -6.47 -35.50
N LEU A 597 15.18 -5.43 -34.95
CA LEU A 597 14.50 -4.18 -34.59
C LEU A 597 13.96 -3.44 -35.82
N VAL A 598 14.72 -3.40 -36.92
CA VAL A 598 14.29 -2.80 -38.19
C VAL A 598 13.14 -3.59 -38.80
N ALA A 599 13.23 -4.93 -38.83
CA ALA A 599 12.16 -5.80 -39.34
C ALA A 599 10.85 -5.61 -38.56
N ALA A 600 10.94 -5.40 -37.25
CA ALA A 600 9.80 -5.09 -36.39
C ALA A 600 9.36 -3.61 -36.42
N LYS A 601 10.01 -2.77 -37.24
CA LYS A 601 9.72 -1.33 -37.39
C LYS A 601 9.84 -0.54 -36.08
N LEU A 602 10.71 -0.99 -35.17
CA LEU A 602 10.97 -0.33 -33.89
C LEU A 602 12.04 0.76 -34.00
N VAL A 603 12.95 0.63 -34.95
CA VAL A 603 13.96 1.63 -35.28
C VAL A 603 14.02 1.85 -36.78
N LYS A 604 14.49 3.03 -37.19
CA LYS A 604 14.89 3.25 -38.58
C LYS A 604 16.21 2.52 -38.84
N PRO A 605 16.47 2.03 -40.07
CA PRO A 605 17.75 1.43 -40.41
C PRO A 605 18.90 2.42 -40.14
N PRO A 606 19.84 2.10 -39.23
CA PRO A 606 21.01 2.96 -39.01
C PRO A 606 21.96 2.85 -40.19
N VAL A 607 22.71 3.93 -40.46
CA VAL A 607 23.64 4.01 -41.60
C VAL A 607 24.74 2.95 -41.50
N ASP A 608 25.25 2.73 -40.28
CA ASP A 608 26.38 1.82 -40.02
C ASP A 608 25.97 0.35 -39.84
N GLY A 609 24.67 0.04 -39.95
CA GLY A 609 24.13 -1.32 -39.72
C GLY A 609 24.21 -1.80 -38.27
N VAL A 610 24.65 -0.94 -37.34
CA VAL A 610 24.66 -1.13 -35.89
C VAL A 610 24.18 0.15 -35.22
N LEU A 611 23.74 0.08 -33.95
CA LEU A 611 23.38 1.27 -33.18
C LEU A 611 24.63 1.92 -32.59
N LEU A 612 24.87 3.18 -32.93
CA LEU A 612 25.88 4.03 -32.28
C LEU A 612 25.26 4.80 -31.10
N ASP A 613 26.09 5.49 -30.33
CA ASP A 613 25.61 6.26 -29.17
C ASP A 613 24.59 7.34 -29.57
N ALA A 614 24.79 7.99 -30.72
CA ALA A 614 23.86 8.96 -31.27
C ALA A 614 22.49 8.36 -31.63
N ASP A 615 22.45 7.11 -32.11
CA ASP A 615 21.19 6.41 -32.42
C ASP A 615 20.45 6.05 -31.13
N LEU A 616 21.17 5.62 -30.10
CA LEU A 616 20.57 5.36 -28.79
C LEU A 616 19.99 6.63 -28.17
N ASP A 617 20.70 7.76 -28.27
CA ASP A 617 20.20 9.04 -27.77
C ASP A 617 19.02 9.56 -28.59
N ALA A 618 19.01 9.32 -29.91
CA ALA A 618 17.86 9.61 -30.76
C ALA A 618 16.63 8.76 -30.35
N ILE A 619 16.81 7.47 -30.04
CA ILE A 619 15.74 6.60 -29.53
C ILE A 619 15.18 7.15 -28.21
N LYS A 620 16.03 7.59 -27.28
CA LYS A 620 15.58 8.19 -26.00
C LYS A 620 14.84 9.51 -26.19
N GLY A 621 15.25 10.31 -27.17
CA GLY A 621 14.62 11.59 -27.52
C GLY A 621 13.32 11.46 -28.32
N ASP A 622 13.08 10.29 -28.93
CA ASP A 622 11.92 10.04 -29.78
C ASP A 622 10.60 10.15 -28.98
N PRO A 623 9.63 10.98 -29.42
CA PRO A 623 8.30 11.06 -28.81
C PRO A 623 7.57 9.70 -28.78
N ASP A 624 7.83 8.84 -29.77
CA ASP A 624 7.19 7.53 -29.94
C ASP A 624 8.00 6.38 -29.30
N ARG A 625 9.02 6.68 -28.47
CA ARG A 625 9.85 5.66 -27.80
C ARG A 625 9.04 4.67 -26.94
N GLY A 626 7.83 5.03 -26.54
CA GLY A 626 6.92 4.13 -25.82
C GLY A 626 6.57 2.85 -26.60
N ARG A 627 6.80 2.79 -27.92
CA ARG A 627 6.60 1.57 -28.73
C ARG A 627 7.42 0.37 -28.24
N PHE A 628 8.57 0.60 -27.60
CA PHE A 628 9.38 -0.49 -27.06
C PHE A 628 8.73 -1.22 -25.88
N ARG A 629 7.72 -0.60 -25.24
CA ARG A 629 6.94 -1.20 -24.14
C ARG A 629 6.13 -2.41 -24.57
N SER A 630 5.83 -2.53 -25.88
CA SER A 630 5.04 -3.63 -26.46
C SER A 630 5.89 -4.78 -27.00
N VAL A 631 7.21 -4.74 -26.80
CA VAL A 631 8.07 -5.86 -27.20
C VAL A 631 7.90 -7.02 -26.22
N VAL A 632 7.74 -8.22 -26.80
CA VAL A 632 8.00 -9.48 -26.11
C VAL A 632 9.29 -10.04 -26.70
N LEU A 633 10.32 -10.17 -25.87
CA LEU A 633 11.63 -10.66 -26.29
C LEU A 633 11.80 -12.12 -25.88
N LYS A 634 11.97 -13.02 -26.84
CA LYS A 634 12.33 -14.41 -26.55
C LYS A 634 13.84 -14.58 -26.70
N MET A 635 14.55 -14.93 -25.63
CA MET A 635 16.00 -15.12 -25.65
C MET A 635 16.44 -16.10 -24.56
N PRO A 636 17.65 -16.70 -24.66
CA PRO A 636 18.29 -17.32 -23.52
C PRO A 636 18.47 -16.29 -22.40
N HIS A 637 18.13 -16.66 -21.17
CA HIS A 637 18.19 -15.75 -20.04
C HIS A 637 19.64 -15.28 -19.81
N ALA A 638 19.85 -13.97 -19.73
CA ALA A 638 21.18 -13.36 -19.66
C ALA A 638 22.04 -13.88 -18.48
N PHE A 639 21.39 -14.32 -17.40
CA PHE A 639 22.07 -14.84 -16.20
C PHE A 639 22.21 -16.37 -16.19
N ALA A 640 21.81 -17.04 -17.28
CA ALA A 640 22.07 -18.44 -17.57
C ALA A 640 23.21 -18.61 -18.59
N LEU A 641 23.28 -17.70 -19.58
CA LEU A 641 24.29 -17.68 -20.63
C LEU A 641 25.73 -17.70 -20.12
N ASP A 642 26.59 -18.45 -20.79
CA ASP A 642 28.04 -18.25 -20.73
C ASP A 642 28.45 -17.10 -21.65
N TRP A 643 28.76 -15.95 -21.06
CA TRP A 643 29.10 -14.74 -21.80
C TRP A 643 30.45 -14.81 -22.50
N LYS A 644 31.38 -15.65 -22.03
CA LYS A 644 32.65 -15.87 -22.72
C LYS A 644 32.41 -16.51 -24.08
N ASP A 645 31.62 -17.58 -24.09
CA ASP A 645 31.21 -18.26 -25.32
C ASP A 645 30.31 -17.37 -26.21
N ALA A 646 29.33 -16.69 -25.63
CA ALA A 646 28.43 -15.80 -26.37
C ALA A 646 29.16 -14.64 -27.06
N LEU A 647 30.15 -14.02 -26.39
CA LEU A 647 30.96 -12.97 -26.98
C LEU A 647 31.91 -13.54 -28.06
N ALA A 648 32.49 -14.71 -27.84
CA ALA A 648 33.39 -15.36 -28.81
C ALA A 648 32.68 -15.71 -30.13
N LYS A 649 31.40 -16.10 -30.06
CA LYS A 649 30.57 -16.43 -31.23
C LYS A 649 30.01 -15.20 -31.94
N SER A 650 29.99 -14.04 -31.30
CA SER A 650 29.41 -12.82 -31.86
C SER A 650 30.31 -12.20 -32.94
N SER A 651 29.73 -11.96 -34.11
CA SER A 651 30.41 -11.25 -35.21
C SER A 651 30.76 -9.80 -34.85
N SER A 652 30.10 -9.24 -33.83
CA SER A 652 30.27 -7.85 -33.41
C SER A 652 31.48 -7.61 -32.50
N PHE A 653 32.10 -8.67 -31.99
CA PHE A 653 33.23 -8.57 -31.05
C PHE A 653 34.55 -9.07 -31.64
N GLY A 654 34.60 -9.44 -32.92
CA GLY A 654 35.83 -9.88 -33.60
C GLY A 654 36.93 -8.81 -33.71
N PHE A 655 36.63 -7.54 -33.38
CA PHE A 655 37.63 -6.47 -33.31
C PHE A 655 38.47 -6.52 -32.02
N MET A 656 37.99 -7.21 -30.98
CA MET A 656 38.70 -7.35 -29.70
C MET A 656 39.70 -8.50 -29.78
N LYS A 657 40.82 -8.40 -29.06
CA LYS A 657 41.69 -9.55 -28.84
C LYS A 657 40.95 -10.58 -27.99
N ASP A 658 41.20 -11.87 -28.24
CA ASP A 658 40.56 -12.96 -27.50
C ASP A 658 40.71 -12.81 -25.99
N VAL A 659 41.89 -12.43 -25.50
CA VAL A 659 42.14 -12.22 -24.05
C VAL A 659 41.27 -11.12 -23.46
N ASP A 660 41.06 -10.02 -24.17
CA ASP A 660 40.26 -8.88 -23.70
C ASP A 660 38.76 -9.22 -23.75
N ARG A 661 38.34 -9.93 -24.79
CA ARG A 661 36.97 -10.42 -24.96
C ARG A 661 36.62 -11.45 -23.89
N ASP A 662 37.51 -12.38 -23.64
CA ASP A 662 37.33 -13.44 -22.65
C ASP A 662 37.28 -12.85 -21.24
N ALA A 663 38.15 -11.88 -20.92
CA ALA A 663 38.10 -11.16 -19.65
C ALA A 663 36.77 -10.40 -19.46
N LEU A 664 36.22 -9.80 -20.54
CA LEU A 664 34.89 -9.20 -20.52
C LEU A 664 33.81 -10.25 -20.25
N GLY A 665 33.85 -11.40 -20.94
CA GLY A 665 32.94 -12.52 -20.72
C GLY A 665 32.98 -13.05 -19.30
N ASP A 666 34.18 -13.21 -18.74
CA ASP A 666 34.39 -13.62 -17.36
C ASP A 666 33.80 -12.59 -16.37
N ALA A 667 33.90 -11.29 -16.66
CA ALA A 667 33.27 -10.25 -15.85
C ALA A 667 31.73 -10.33 -15.83
N TYR A 668 31.09 -10.60 -16.97
CA TYR A 668 29.64 -10.85 -17.03
C TYR A 668 29.27 -12.16 -16.31
N ASN A 669 30.08 -13.20 -16.46
CA ASN A 669 29.83 -14.51 -15.87
C ASN A 669 29.78 -14.47 -14.33
N LYS A 670 30.42 -13.49 -13.68
CA LYS A 670 30.33 -13.29 -12.22
C LYS A 670 28.92 -12.95 -11.71
N TYR A 671 28.01 -12.50 -12.58
CA TYR A 671 26.63 -12.17 -12.24
C TYR A 671 25.65 -13.33 -12.47
N ARG A 672 26.12 -14.44 -13.07
CA ARG A 672 25.29 -15.62 -13.29
C ARG A 672 24.78 -16.17 -11.97
N PHE A 673 23.57 -16.73 -12.04
CA PHE A 673 22.93 -17.35 -10.89
C PHE A 673 22.07 -18.56 -11.26
N TRP A 674 21.75 -18.74 -12.55
CA TRP A 674 20.71 -19.68 -12.96
C TRP A 674 21.03 -21.12 -12.54
N SER A 675 22.26 -21.58 -12.82
CA SER A 675 22.75 -22.91 -12.47
C SER A 675 22.72 -23.18 -10.96
N GLU A 676 23.11 -22.18 -10.17
CA GLU A 676 23.22 -22.28 -8.72
C GLU A 676 21.84 -22.21 -8.04
N VAL A 677 20.92 -21.39 -8.56
CA VAL A 677 19.53 -21.41 -8.12
C VAL A 677 18.90 -22.77 -8.44
N GLN A 678 19.16 -23.33 -9.63
CA GLN A 678 18.67 -24.64 -10.03
C GLN A 678 19.25 -25.76 -9.16
N SER A 679 20.54 -25.73 -8.85
CA SER A 679 21.20 -26.74 -8.01
C SER A 679 20.72 -26.68 -6.56
N GLY A 680 20.40 -25.49 -6.06
CA GLY A 680 19.68 -25.27 -4.80
C GLY A 680 18.18 -25.60 -4.85
N LYS A 681 17.70 -26.21 -5.94
CA LYS A 681 16.29 -26.58 -6.19
C LYS A 681 15.31 -25.42 -6.16
N GLY A 682 15.77 -24.20 -6.46
CA GLY A 682 14.91 -23.08 -6.72
C GLY A 682 14.04 -23.35 -7.96
N SER A 683 12.74 -23.06 -7.87
CA SER A 683 11.81 -23.30 -8.98
C SER A 683 12.03 -22.30 -10.12
N LEU A 684 12.85 -22.65 -11.10
CA LEU A 684 13.07 -21.90 -12.35
C LEU A 684 12.17 -22.42 -13.49
N PRO A 685 12.04 -21.66 -14.61
CA PRO A 685 11.53 -22.19 -15.87
C PRO A 685 12.25 -23.49 -16.30
N GLY A 686 11.53 -24.37 -17.01
CA GLY A 686 12.09 -25.63 -17.49
C GLY A 686 13.20 -25.48 -18.54
N ALA A 687 13.22 -24.35 -19.25
CA ALA A 687 14.23 -24.00 -20.26
C ALA A 687 14.91 -22.66 -19.95
N GLU A 688 16.16 -22.51 -20.37
CA GLU A 688 16.90 -21.24 -20.23
C GLU A 688 16.44 -20.19 -21.24
N THR A 689 15.81 -20.59 -22.34
CA THR A 689 15.18 -19.66 -23.28
C THR A 689 13.78 -19.31 -22.81
N VAL A 690 13.57 -18.02 -22.52
CA VAL A 690 12.36 -17.50 -21.90
C VAL A 690 11.84 -16.27 -22.64
N PHE A 691 10.58 -15.93 -22.38
CA PHE A 691 9.95 -14.71 -22.87
C PHE A 691 10.07 -13.61 -21.81
N HIS A 692 10.77 -12.54 -22.16
CA HIS A 692 10.86 -11.31 -21.40
C HIS A 692 9.80 -10.31 -21.84
N VAL A 693 9.29 -9.55 -20.88
CA VAL A 693 8.34 -8.45 -21.10
C VAL A 693 8.80 -7.23 -20.30
N HIS A 694 8.48 -6.03 -20.77
CA HIS A 694 8.74 -4.81 -20.01
C HIS A 694 8.04 -4.84 -18.63
N PRO A 695 8.76 -4.76 -17.49
CA PRO A 695 8.19 -5.00 -16.16
C PRO A 695 7.00 -4.12 -15.78
N ILE A 696 7.08 -2.81 -16.08
CA ILE A 696 5.98 -1.87 -15.80
C ILE A 696 4.77 -2.13 -16.71
N THR A 697 5.00 -2.62 -17.94
CA THR A 697 3.90 -2.97 -18.86
C THR A 697 3.15 -4.18 -18.32
N LEU A 698 3.88 -5.23 -17.91
CA LEU A 698 3.28 -6.43 -17.33
C LEU A 698 2.51 -6.08 -16.04
N LEU A 699 3.08 -5.23 -15.18
CA LEU A 699 2.40 -4.76 -13.96
C LEU A 699 1.05 -4.11 -14.26
N LEU A 700 1.01 -3.20 -15.24
CA LEU A 700 -0.22 -2.53 -15.64
C LEU A 700 -1.22 -3.51 -16.27
N GLN A 701 -0.75 -4.43 -17.12
CA GLN A 701 -1.62 -5.46 -17.69
C GLN A 701 -2.30 -6.31 -16.61
N ILE A 702 -1.55 -6.72 -15.58
CA ILE A 702 -2.09 -7.48 -14.46
C ILE A 702 -3.02 -6.61 -13.60
N ALA A 703 -2.66 -5.35 -13.35
CA ALA A 703 -3.46 -4.44 -12.54
C ALA A 703 -4.85 -4.14 -13.15
N PHE A 704 -4.90 -3.96 -14.48
CA PHE A 704 -6.12 -3.61 -15.21
C PHE A 704 -6.77 -4.79 -15.93
N ALA A 705 -6.26 -6.02 -15.75
CA ALA A 705 -6.90 -7.21 -16.29
C ALA A 705 -8.33 -7.35 -15.74
N PRO A 706 -9.31 -7.72 -16.58
CA PRO A 706 -10.63 -8.06 -16.08
C PRO A 706 -10.53 -9.25 -15.11
N PRO A 707 -11.38 -9.26 -14.07
CA PRO A 707 -11.37 -10.26 -13.01
C PRO A 707 -11.54 -11.69 -13.53
#